data_AF-A0A7M5XAJ6-F1
#
_entry.id   AF-A0A7M5XAJ6-F1
#
_cell.length_a   1.000
_cell.length_b   1.000
_cell.length_c   1.000
_cell.angle_alpha   90.00
_cell.angle_beta   90.00
_cell.angle_gamma   90.00
#
_symmetry.space_group_name_H-M   'P 1'
#
loop_
_entity.id
_entity.type
_entity.pdbx_description
1 polymer ?
#
loop_
_entity_poly.entity_id
_entity_poly.type
_entity_poly.pdbx_seq_one_letter_code
_entity_poly.pdbx_strand_id
1 'polypeptide(L)'
;MVEKREKNFSCVYLKLMQLFQNTENFEEVRQLIVTWNGSAISDSTINVRGCKFETKEVTEVLKDPVYLKNISDKLFTQIEYNPEHFPGAEEFERFISSGDKSQSFIVQTNLFDGKQKIDSKSCHSSVEKLLCESLVNFLKKDRLVDVFWQQCMVKPTQVLNQRHVYAPSVQTTWDHLERLIVTLPDLISNRLKLATSSCFVPKNYTQIISRAFLETLRRIQNALQNSQDCSLHFLSQLVGKFCMRGYADLLFDELLPEFVDLSKKSPLWRRICSKLVTSVHENQLEAVLQPIIKRYESLDVFSYLLDSINLTSNNKLKFLFTNKWIFIKTAPNDIVPYLVLKHLTKYENEFKKVLFKLLKVWGDQGAIQNTSIKQHEYLSKCILISLGLLTGELKKAWKQELIMKLLETVQCHLQSPNVKIRDFGMVIAEMLTKTVDGEDGKILNFELQRTDEIEYLYSLANDPLNALRVRYVPQSKEEETNNIKQQAEVTESLPNKRASFQSKGREESLDSDDEFEPLNVENGKEIDENIQSVNGVQPPLYLRDCISGLLSNKDPDRLETCLKALANLVRKEPGDLNDVANELLRILLHLENEYNITDFHQIKSESICLVTCKCPNQTSVYLCQQFFEENIF
;
A
#
# COMPACT_ATOMS: atom_id res chain seq x y z
N MET A 1 -26.60 -27.94 -33.47
CA MET A 1 -26.29 -26.83 -34.42
C MET A 1 -25.24 -25.88 -33.87
N VAL A 2 -25.26 -25.52 -32.58
CA VAL A 2 -24.24 -24.66 -31.93
C VAL A 2 -22.84 -25.26 -31.99
N GLU A 3 -22.65 -26.52 -31.56
CA GLU A 3 -21.34 -27.20 -31.65
C GLU A 3 -20.79 -27.31 -33.09
N LYS A 4 -21.68 -27.43 -34.09
CA LYS A 4 -21.29 -27.54 -35.51
C LYS A 4 -20.86 -26.16 -36.07
N ARG A 5 -21.46 -25.07 -35.56
CA ARG A 5 -21.03 -23.69 -35.83
C ARG A 5 -19.72 -23.36 -35.11
N GLU A 6 -19.54 -23.79 -33.86
CA GLU A 6 -18.30 -23.60 -33.10
C GLU A 6 -17.11 -24.33 -33.72
N LYS A 7 -17.29 -25.58 -34.18
CA LYS A 7 -16.26 -26.31 -34.92
C LYS A 7 -15.88 -25.64 -36.24
N ASN A 8 -16.87 -25.12 -36.99
CA ASN A 8 -16.60 -24.37 -38.22
C ASN A 8 -15.87 -23.06 -37.93
N PHE A 9 -16.29 -22.29 -36.93
CA PHE A 9 -15.66 -21.03 -36.53
C PHE A 9 -14.22 -21.25 -36.07
N SER A 10 -13.96 -22.29 -35.27
CA SER A 10 -12.60 -22.66 -34.83
C SER A 10 -11.68 -23.04 -36.00
N CYS A 11 -12.21 -23.78 -36.99
CA CYS A 11 -11.48 -24.13 -38.21
C CYS A 11 -11.16 -22.90 -39.09
N VAL A 12 -12.14 -22.00 -39.27
CA VAL A 12 -11.97 -20.74 -40.00
C VAL A 12 -10.98 -19.82 -39.28
N TYR A 13 -11.09 -19.69 -37.96
CA TYR A 13 -10.19 -18.91 -37.11
C TYR A 13 -8.74 -19.44 -37.20
N LEU A 14 -8.51 -20.76 -37.06
CA LEU A 14 -7.17 -21.35 -37.19
C LEU A 14 -6.59 -21.17 -38.59
N LYS A 15 -7.42 -21.31 -39.63
CA LYS A 15 -7.01 -21.09 -41.02
C LYS A 15 -6.64 -19.63 -41.27
N LEU A 16 -7.43 -18.67 -40.78
CA LEU A 16 -7.11 -17.24 -40.84
C LEU A 16 -5.81 -16.94 -40.08
N MET A 17 -5.65 -17.46 -38.86
CA MET A 17 -4.42 -17.31 -38.08
C MET A 17 -3.18 -17.83 -38.82
N GLN A 18 -3.26 -19.00 -39.46
CA GLN A 18 -2.17 -19.56 -40.28
C GLN A 18 -1.89 -18.74 -41.54
N LEU A 19 -2.94 -18.29 -42.24
CA LEU A 19 -2.80 -17.47 -43.44
C LEU A 19 -2.08 -16.16 -43.13
N PHE A 20 -2.38 -15.57 -41.97
CA PHE A 20 -1.83 -14.29 -41.55
C PHE A 20 -0.47 -14.35 -40.86
N GLN A 21 -0.18 -15.42 -40.12
CA GLN A 21 1.19 -15.66 -39.60
C GLN A 21 2.20 -15.68 -40.77
N ASN A 22 1.81 -16.28 -41.89
CA ASN A 22 2.69 -16.46 -43.05
C ASN A 22 2.63 -15.34 -44.10
N THR A 23 1.86 -14.25 -43.89
CA THR A 23 1.73 -13.17 -44.89
C THR A 23 2.97 -12.28 -44.93
N GLU A 24 3.67 -12.27 -46.07
CA GLU A 24 4.78 -11.35 -46.36
C GLU A 24 4.35 -10.17 -47.25
N ASN A 25 3.10 -10.19 -47.75
CA ASN A 25 2.58 -9.22 -48.70
C ASN A 25 1.95 -8.00 -48.00
N PHE A 26 2.50 -6.82 -48.26
CA PHE A 26 2.08 -5.55 -47.68
C PHE A 26 0.64 -5.17 -48.06
N GLU A 27 0.22 -5.39 -49.31
CA GLU A 27 -1.13 -5.01 -49.76
C GLU A 27 -2.21 -5.81 -49.01
N GLU A 28 -1.88 -7.04 -48.59
CA GLU A 28 -2.76 -7.85 -47.74
C GLU A 28 -2.86 -7.26 -46.32
N VAL A 29 -1.75 -6.80 -45.73
CA VAL A 29 -1.77 -6.13 -44.41
C VAL A 29 -2.55 -4.82 -44.48
N ARG A 30 -2.37 -4.03 -45.55
CA ARG A 30 -3.13 -2.80 -45.78
C ARG A 30 -4.63 -3.08 -45.94
N GLN A 31 -5.01 -4.07 -46.75
CA GLN A 31 -6.42 -4.46 -46.89
C GLN A 31 -7.03 -4.92 -45.57
N LEU A 32 -6.26 -5.59 -44.71
CA LEU A 32 -6.71 -5.95 -43.38
C LEU A 32 -6.93 -4.71 -42.51
N ILE A 33 -6.01 -3.75 -42.49
CA ILE A 33 -6.15 -2.49 -41.74
C ILE A 33 -7.34 -1.67 -42.27
N VAL A 34 -7.55 -1.61 -43.58
CA VAL A 34 -8.70 -0.96 -44.23
C VAL A 34 -10.02 -1.62 -43.80
N THR A 35 -10.09 -2.95 -43.88
CA THR A 35 -11.22 -3.75 -43.40
C THR A 35 -11.47 -3.50 -41.91
N TRP A 36 -10.40 -3.42 -41.13
CA TRP A 36 -10.42 -3.23 -39.69
C TRP A 36 -10.95 -1.85 -39.28
N ASN A 37 -10.61 -0.82 -40.05
CA ASN A 37 -11.10 0.55 -39.87
C ASN A 37 -12.57 0.73 -40.21
N GLY A 38 -13.27 -0.32 -40.68
CA GLY A 38 -14.64 -0.22 -41.19
C GLY A 38 -14.78 0.72 -42.39
N SER A 39 -13.65 1.16 -42.94
CA SER A 39 -13.57 2.11 -44.04
C SER A 39 -13.48 1.31 -45.33
N ALA A 40 -14.62 1.10 -45.99
CA ALA A 40 -14.72 0.54 -47.33
C ALA A 40 -14.38 -0.97 -47.49
N ILE A 41 -15.32 -1.84 -47.12
CA ILE A 41 -15.72 -2.94 -48.02
C ILE A 41 -17.25 -3.08 -47.91
N SER A 42 -17.97 -2.73 -48.98
CA SER A 42 -19.42 -2.98 -49.14
C SER A 42 -19.77 -4.46 -49.28
N ASP A 43 -18.76 -5.32 -49.41
CA ASP A 43 -18.91 -6.77 -49.50
C ASP A 43 -18.94 -7.44 -48.12
N SER A 44 -19.86 -8.38 -47.97
CA SER A 44 -19.99 -9.26 -46.82
C SER A 44 -18.82 -10.25 -46.65
N THR A 45 -17.90 -10.29 -47.63
CA THR A 45 -16.79 -11.24 -47.66
C THR A 45 -15.47 -10.61 -48.09
N ILE A 46 -14.38 -10.98 -47.41
CA ILE A 46 -12.98 -10.58 -47.67
C ILE A 46 -12.23 -11.75 -48.29
N ASN A 47 -11.38 -11.48 -49.28
CA ASN A 47 -10.53 -12.50 -49.89
C ASN A 47 -9.10 -12.42 -49.32
N VAL A 48 -8.65 -13.49 -48.66
CA VAL A 48 -7.28 -13.64 -48.15
C VAL A 48 -6.66 -14.86 -48.82
N ARG A 49 -5.60 -14.66 -49.63
CA ARG A 49 -4.90 -15.73 -50.37
C ARG A 49 -5.83 -16.66 -51.17
N GLY A 50 -6.83 -16.08 -51.84
CA GLY A 50 -7.81 -16.83 -52.64
C GLY A 50 -8.95 -17.47 -51.84
N CYS A 51 -8.96 -17.34 -50.51
CA CYS A 51 -10.04 -17.80 -49.65
C CYS A 51 -10.97 -16.64 -49.27
N LYS A 52 -12.28 -16.80 -49.51
CA LYS A 52 -13.30 -15.84 -49.07
C LYS A 52 -13.73 -16.13 -47.63
N PHE A 53 -13.73 -15.10 -46.80
CA PHE A 53 -14.12 -15.12 -45.39
C PHE A 53 -15.17 -14.05 -45.11
N GLU A 54 -16.07 -14.24 -44.15
CA GLU A 54 -17.00 -13.17 -43.81
C GLU A 54 -16.29 -12.04 -43.06
N THR A 55 -16.68 -10.79 -43.32
CA THR A 55 -16.10 -9.60 -42.66
C THR A 55 -16.20 -9.68 -41.13
N LYS A 56 -17.27 -10.31 -40.61
CA LYS A 56 -17.46 -10.56 -39.18
C LYS A 56 -16.45 -11.57 -38.61
N GLU A 57 -16.13 -12.63 -39.34
CA GLU A 57 -15.16 -13.65 -38.92
C GLU A 57 -13.76 -13.06 -38.84
N VAL A 58 -13.37 -12.26 -39.85
CA VAL A 58 -12.10 -11.55 -39.85
C VAL A 58 -12.03 -10.56 -38.67
N THR A 59 -13.08 -9.77 -38.44
CA THR A 59 -13.13 -8.81 -37.32
C THR A 59 -12.97 -9.46 -35.94
N GLU A 60 -13.46 -10.69 -35.74
CA GLU A 60 -13.24 -11.43 -34.49
C GLU A 60 -11.79 -11.94 -34.36
N VAL A 61 -11.13 -12.36 -35.45
CA VAL A 61 -9.70 -12.72 -35.43
C VAL A 61 -8.83 -11.50 -35.13
N LEU A 62 -9.19 -10.31 -35.65
CA LEU A 62 -8.48 -9.06 -35.38
C LEU A 62 -8.51 -8.64 -33.90
N LYS A 63 -9.40 -9.22 -33.07
CA LYS A 63 -9.42 -8.99 -31.61
C LYS A 63 -8.40 -9.84 -30.86
N ASP A 64 -7.82 -10.86 -31.49
CA ASP A 64 -6.92 -11.78 -30.81
C ASP A 64 -5.55 -11.13 -30.49
N PRO A 65 -5.04 -11.24 -29.25
CA PRO A 65 -3.76 -10.61 -28.87
C PRO A 65 -2.56 -11.15 -29.64
N VAL A 66 -2.55 -12.44 -29.96
CA VAL A 66 -1.45 -13.09 -30.71
C VAL A 66 -1.41 -12.51 -32.11
N TYR A 67 -2.59 -12.26 -32.68
CA TYR A 67 -2.73 -11.66 -33.99
C TYR A 67 -2.30 -10.20 -34.02
N LEU A 68 -2.81 -9.39 -33.07
CA LEU A 68 -2.45 -7.97 -32.91
C LEU A 68 -0.94 -7.79 -32.79
N LYS A 69 -0.29 -8.68 -32.05
CA LYS A 69 1.17 -8.68 -31.91
C LYS A 69 1.88 -8.98 -33.23
N ASN A 70 1.46 -10.01 -33.97
CA ASN A 70 2.07 -10.33 -35.27
C ASN A 70 1.92 -9.20 -36.29
N ILE A 71 0.76 -8.52 -36.32
CA ILE A 71 0.59 -7.31 -37.14
C ILE A 71 1.57 -6.23 -36.70
N SER A 72 1.68 -6.00 -35.39
CA SER A 72 2.59 -4.98 -34.84
C SER A 72 4.03 -5.25 -35.25
N ASP A 73 4.52 -6.49 -35.12
CA ASP A 73 5.90 -6.86 -35.49
C ASP A 73 6.18 -6.63 -37.00
N LYS A 74 5.19 -6.92 -37.87
CA LYS A 74 5.29 -6.69 -39.32
C LYS A 74 5.26 -5.21 -39.68
N LEU A 75 4.36 -4.45 -39.06
CA LEU A 75 4.27 -3.00 -39.24
C LEU A 75 5.55 -2.30 -38.78
N PHE A 76 6.11 -2.71 -37.64
CA PHE A 76 7.38 -2.19 -37.11
C PHE A 76 8.51 -2.35 -38.12
N THR A 77 8.67 -3.58 -38.65
CA THR A 77 9.70 -3.91 -39.65
C THR A 77 9.62 -2.95 -40.86
N GLN A 78 8.42 -2.66 -41.34
CA GLN A 78 8.23 -1.77 -42.50
C GLN A 78 8.48 -0.28 -42.20
N ILE A 79 8.03 0.19 -41.04
CA ILE A 79 8.30 1.57 -40.59
C ILE A 79 9.82 1.80 -40.44
N GLU A 80 10.56 0.78 -40.02
CA GLU A 80 12.02 0.82 -39.92
C GLU A 80 12.72 0.87 -41.29
N TYR A 81 12.27 0.08 -42.27
CA TYR A 81 12.86 0.05 -43.61
C TYR A 81 12.58 1.31 -44.43
N ASN A 82 11.44 1.99 -44.23
CA ASN A 82 11.08 3.18 -44.99
C ASN A 82 10.20 4.17 -44.20
N PRO A 83 10.78 4.96 -43.27
CA PRO A 83 10.01 5.84 -42.39
C PRO A 83 9.29 6.98 -43.11
N GLU A 84 9.79 7.45 -44.26
CA GLU A 84 9.19 8.56 -45.03
C GLU A 84 8.14 8.11 -46.05
N HIS A 85 8.14 6.83 -46.44
CA HIS A 85 7.20 6.26 -47.40
C HIS A 85 6.59 4.96 -46.88
N PHE A 86 6.10 4.97 -45.63
CA PHE A 86 5.29 3.88 -45.12
C PHE A 86 3.98 3.83 -45.94
N PRO A 87 3.80 2.85 -46.84
CA PRO A 87 2.54 2.74 -47.56
C PRO A 87 1.48 2.34 -46.52
N GLY A 88 0.27 2.89 -46.61
CA GLY A 88 -0.76 2.66 -45.58
C GLY A 88 -0.68 3.59 -44.35
N ALA A 89 0.18 4.62 -44.36
CA ALA A 89 0.31 5.59 -43.26
C ALA A 89 -1.02 6.27 -42.91
N GLU A 90 -1.77 6.72 -43.90
CA GLU A 90 -3.07 7.36 -43.67
C GLU A 90 -4.08 6.40 -43.05
N GLU A 91 -4.13 5.15 -43.51
CA GLU A 91 -5.02 4.13 -42.97
C GLU A 91 -4.61 3.71 -41.55
N PHE A 92 -3.32 3.67 -41.26
CA PHE A 92 -2.80 3.41 -39.92
C PHE A 92 -3.05 4.58 -38.97
N GLU A 93 -2.88 5.83 -39.41
CA GLU A 93 -3.24 7.02 -38.64
C GLU A 93 -4.76 7.11 -38.42
N ARG A 94 -5.57 6.74 -39.42
CA ARG A 94 -7.03 6.60 -39.27
C ARG A 94 -7.38 5.51 -38.27
N PHE A 95 -6.67 4.38 -38.25
CA PHE A 95 -6.85 3.33 -37.26
C PHE A 95 -6.54 3.82 -35.85
N ILE A 96 -5.38 4.47 -35.68
CA ILE A 96 -5.00 5.05 -34.41
C ILE A 96 -6.04 6.07 -33.96
N SER A 97 -6.48 6.95 -34.86
CA SER A 97 -7.34 8.09 -34.52
C SER A 97 -8.82 7.74 -34.35
N SER A 98 -9.37 6.82 -35.15
CA SER A 98 -10.81 6.58 -35.27
C SER A 98 -11.23 5.10 -35.11
N GLY A 99 -10.27 4.18 -35.11
CA GLY A 99 -10.52 2.74 -34.91
C GLY A 99 -10.91 2.37 -33.48
N ASP A 100 -11.01 1.06 -33.23
CA ASP A 100 -11.26 0.54 -31.88
C ASP A 100 -10.12 0.95 -30.93
N LYS A 101 -10.46 1.60 -29.81
CA LYS A 101 -9.46 2.22 -28.93
C LYS A 101 -8.61 1.17 -28.23
N SER A 102 -9.19 0.04 -27.83
CA SER A 102 -8.46 -1.05 -27.19
C SER A 102 -7.46 -1.69 -28.14
N GLN A 103 -7.88 -2.01 -29.36
CA GLN A 103 -7.00 -2.57 -30.37
C GLN A 103 -5.92 -1.57 -30.80
N SER A 104 -6.28 -0.31 -31.02
CA SER A 104 -5.35 0.79 -31.31
C SER A 104 -4.28 0.94 -30.22
N PHE A 105 -4.67 0.86 -28.95
CA PHE A 105 -3.74 0.90 -27.83
C PHE A 105 -2.81 -0.33 -27.79
N ILE A 106 -3.34 -1.53 -28.00
CA ILE A 106 -2.54 -2.76 -28.05
C ILE A 106 -1.49 -2.68 -29.16
N VAL A 107 -1.89 -2.29 -30.37
CA VAL A 107 -0.98 -2.19 -31.52
C VAL A 107 0.09 -1.13 -31.28
N GLN A 108 -0.26 0.08 -30.84
CA GLN A 108 0.72 1.13 -30.53
C GLN A 108 1.72 0.70 -29.45
N THR A 109 1.24 0.02 -28.40
CA THR A 109 2.11 -0.44 -27.32
C THR A 109 3.00 -1.60 -27.77
N ASN A 110 2.48 -2.55 -28.53
CA ASN A 110 3.27 -3.67 -29.07
C ASN A 110 4.29 -3.21 -30.12
N LEU A 111 3.96 -2.21 -30.95
CA LEU A 111 4.90 -1.57 -31.85
C LEU A 111 6.07 -0.96 -31.09
N PHE A 112 5.78 -0.32 -29.95
CA PHE A 112 6.82 0.20 -29.07
C PHE A 112 7.61 -0.92 -28.35
N ASP A 113 6.96 -2.03 -27.99
CA ASP A 113 7.60 -3.19 -27.32
C ASP A 113 8.37 -4.12 -28.28
N GLY A 114 8.21 -3.96 -29.60
CA GLY A 114 8.82 -4.79 -30.64
C GLY A 114 10.27 -5.16 -30.33
N LYS A 115 10.52 -6.46 -30.10
CA LYS A 115 11.84 -7.01 -29.78
C LYS A 115 12.67 -7.11 -31.05
N GLN A 116 13.66 -6.26 -31.25
CA GLN A 116 14.98 -6.67 -31.75
C GLN A 116 16.10 -5.78 -31.19
N LYS A 117 17.13 -6.42 -30.64
CA LYS A 117 18.48 -5.88 -30.50
C LYS A 117 19.06 -5.83 -31.92
N ILE A 118 19.18 -4.66 -32.55
CA ILE A 118 20.03 -4.47 -33.73
C ILE A 118 20.81 -3.17 -33.59
N ASP A 119 22.09 -3.23 -33.97
CA ASP A 119 23.19 -2.30 -33.68
C ASP A 119 23.14 -0.93 -34.40
N SER A 120 21.98 -0.46 -34.89
CA SER A 120 21.91 0.82 -35.65
C SER A 120 21.39 2.00 -34.81
N LYS A 121 22.29 2.66 -34.07
CA LYS A 121 21.96 3.74 -33.11
C LYS A 121 21.25 4.98 -33.68
N SER A 122 21.16 5.18 -35.00
CA SER A 122 20.63 6.43 -35.57
C SER A 122 19.14 6.39 -35.96
N CYS A 123 18.64 5.29 -36.53
CA CYS A 123 17.26 5.23 -37.05
C CYS A 123 16.21 4.95 -35.96
N HIS A 124 16.55 4.15 -34.95
CA HIS A 124 15.63 3.80 -33.86
C HIS A 124 15.10 5.02 -33.07
N SER A 125 15.93 6.05 -32.89
CA SER A 125 15.53 7.19 -32.04
C SER A 125 14.39 8.03 -32.61
N SER A 126 14.22 8.10 -33.93
CA SER A 126 13.16 8.90 -34.57
C SER A 126 11.81 8.19 -34.55
N VAL A 127 11.79 6.89 -34.85
CA VAL A 127 10.56 6.08 -34.82
C VAL A 127 10.07 5.88 -33.38
N GLU A 128 10.97 5.61 -32.43
CA GLU A 128 10.60 5.48 -31.01
C GLU A 128 10.02 6.78 -30.44
N LYS A 129 10.55 7.95 -30.85
CA LYS A 129 9.98 9.26 -30.48
C LYS A 129 8.59 9.44 -31.07
N LEU A 130 8.37 9.13 -32.35
CA LEU A 130 7.07 9.27 -33.00
C LEU A 130 6.01 8.34 -32.38
N LEU A 131 6.37 7.09 -32.09
CA LEU A 131 5.48 6.15 -31.40
C LEU A 131 5.17 6.61 -29.97
N CYS A 132 6.17 7.13 -29.25
CA CYS A 132 5.99 7.73 -27.92
C CYS A 132 5.06 8.95 -27.98
N GLU A 133 5.23 9.85 -28.95
CA GLU A 133 4.36 11.01 -29.17
C GLU A 133 2.91 10.59 -29.49
N SER A 134 2.73 9.54 -30.30
CA SER A 134 1.41 8.95 -30.54
C SER A 134 0.76 8.46 -29.25
N LEU A 135 1.49 7.74 -28.40
CA LEU A 135 1.00 7.26 -27.11
C LEU A 135 0.72 8.42 -26.15
N VAL A 136 1.54 9.47 -26.12
CA VAL A 136 1.29 10.69 -25.35
C VAL A 136 0.00 11.36 -25.82
N ASN A 137 -0.19 11.49 -27.14
CA ASN A 137 -1.42 12.05 -27.72
C ASN A 137 -2.64 11.17 -27.42
N PHE A 138 -2.47 9.85 -27.38
CA PHE A 138 -3.52 8.92 -26.97
C PHE A 138 -3.96 9.15 -25.52
N LEU A 139 -3.00 9.28 -24.60
CA LEU A 139 -3.26 9.57 -23.19
C LEU A 139 -3.89 10.96 -22.98
N LYS A 140 -3.36 12.00 -23.64
CA LYS A 140 -3.86 13.38 -23.51
C LYS A 140 -5.28 13.59 -24.05
N LYS A 141 -5.74 12.72 -24.96
CA LYS A 141 -7.10 12.76 -25.52
C LYS A 141 -8.10 11.93 -24.71
N ASP A 142 -7.77 11.54 -23.47
CA ASP A 142 -8.59 10.72 -22.57
C ASP A 142 -9.11 9.41 -23.17
N ARG A 143 -8.42 8.87 -24.19
CA ARG A 143 -8.86 7.68 -24.92
C ARG A 143 -8.88 6.42 -24.07
N LEU A 144 -8.13 6.42 -22.96
CA LEU A 144 -8.18 5.34 -21.97
C LEU A 144 -9.57 5.18 -21.34
N VAL A 145 -10.36 6.27 -21.21
CA VAL A 145 -11.74 6.19 -20.74
C VAL A 145 -12.57 5.30 -21.66
N ASP A 146 -12.38 5.45 -22.98
CA ASP A 146 -13.11 4.64 -23.95
C ASP A 146 -12.62 3.19 -23.96
N VAL A 147 -11.30 2.96 -23.82
CA VAL A 147 -10.73 1.61 -23.68
C VAL A 147 -11.38 0.88 -22.49
N PHE A 148 -11.41 1.54 -21.33
CA PHE A 148 -12.01 1.05 -20.10
C PHE A 148 -13.51 0.79 -20.25
N TRP A 149 -14.24 1.78 -20.78
CA TRP A 149 -15.68 1.69 -21.02
C TRP A 149 -16.06 0.52 -21.94
N GLN A 150 -15.30 0.31 -23.03
CA GLN A 150 -15.52 -0.80 -23.96
C GLN A 150 -15.41 -2.18 -23.29
N GLN A 151 -14.54 -2.31 -22.27
CA GLN A 151 -14.40 -3.57 -21.52
C GLN A 151 -15.47 -3.75 -20.44
N CYS A 152 -16.09 -2.66 -19.99
CA CYS A 152 -17.12 -2.70 -18.96
C CYS A 152 -18.53 -2.98 -19.50
N MET A 153 -18.80 -2.70 -20.77
CA MET A 153 -20.12 -2.94 -21.37
C MET A 153 -20.36 -4.42 -21.68
N VAL A 154 -21.45 -4.98 -21.14
CA VAL A 154 -21.89 -6.35 -21.47
C VAL A 154 -22.65 -6.31 -22.80
N LYS A 155 -22.14 -6.97 -23.84
CA LYS A 155 -22.81 -6.97 -25.15
C LYS A 155 -23.97 -7.99 -25.17
N PRO A 156 -25.11 -7.72 -25.83
CA PRO A 156 -26.27 -8.62 -25.87
C PRO A 156 -25.96 -10.04 -26.37
N THR A 157 -24.95 -10.20 -27.24
CA THR A 157 -24.50 -11.51 -27.73
C THR A 157 -23.85 -12.39 -26.66
N GLN A 158 -23.40 -11.82 -25.53
CA GLN A 158 -22.87 -12.58 -24.39
C GLN A 158 -24.00 -13.15 -23.51
N VAL A 159 -25.22 -12.63 -23.62
CA VAL A 159 -26.39 -13.04 -22.81
C VAL A 159 -26.97 -14.38 -23.27
N LEU A 160 -26.77 -14.77 -24.53
CA LEU A 160 -27.21 -16.08 -25.05
C LEU A 160 -26.34 -17.25 -24.56
N ASN A 161 -25.12 -16.97 -24.08
CA ASN A 161 -24.26 -17.95 -23.42
C ASN A 161 -24.49 -17.88 -21.89
N GLN A 162 -25.70 -18.25 -21.47
CA GLN A 162 -26.07 -18.33 -20.06
C GLN A 162 -25.28 -19.45 -19.36
N ARG A 163 -24.10 -19.10 -18.86
CA ARG A 163 -23.42 -19.60 -17.65
C ARG A 163 -22.12 -18.82 -17.56
N HIS A 164 -21.89 -18.18 -16.41
CA HIS A 164 -20.72 -17.37 -16.08
C HIS A 164 -19.38 -18.03 -16.44
N VAL A 165 -18.94 -17.90 -17.69
CA VAL A 165 -17.58 -18.12 -18.17
C VAL A 165 -17.44 -17.24 -19.41
N TYR A 166 -16.75 -16.10 -19.30
CA TYR A 166 -16.35 -15.33 -20.48
C TYR A 166 -15.58 -16.27 -21.42
N ALA A 167 -15.83 -16.22 -22.73
CA ALA A 167 -15.13 -17.08 -23.68
C ALA A 167 -13.60 -16.94 -23.46
N PRO A 168 -12.81 -18.05 -23.48
CA PRO A 168 -11.38 -18.02 -23.15
C PRO A 168 -10.57 -16.96 -23.93
N SER A 169 -10.97 -16.65 -25.17
CA SER A 169 -10.36 -15.62 -26.01
C SER A 169 -10.57 -14.18 -25.52
N VAL A 170 -11.67 -13.90 -24.82
CA VAL A 170 -11.93 -12.56 -24.27
C VAL A 170 -11.11 -12.35 -23.00
N GLN A 171 -11.01 -13.38 -22.15
CA GLN A 171 -10.19 -13.32 -20.93
C GLN A 171 -8.70 -13.08 -21.26
N THR A 172 -8.17 -13.74 -22.31
CA THR A 172 -6.78 -13.54 -22.76
C THR A 172 -6.54 -12.12 -23.32
N THR A 173 -7.54 -11.51 -23.98
CA THR A 173 -7.44 -10.11 -24.42
C THR A 173 -7.40 -9.12 -23.26
N TRP A 174 -8.21 -9.35 -22.22
CA TRP A 174 -8.20 -8.52 -21.01
C TRP A 174 -6.87 -8.62 -20.29
N ASP A 175 -6.35 -9.84 -20.09
CA ASP A 175 -5.06 -10.03 -19.43
C ASP A 175 -3.91 -9.35 -20.16
N HIS A 176 -3.90 -9.43 -21.50
CA HIS A 176 -2.91 -8.73 -22.32
C HIS A 176 -3.03 -7.22 -22.18
N LEU A 177 -4.23 -6.67 -22.34
CA LEU A 177 -4.46 -5.22 -22.29
C LEU A 177 -4.16 -4.65 -20.89
N GLU A 178 -4.62 -5.32 -19.82
CA GLU A 178 -4.30 -4.94 -18.44
C GLU A 178 -2.79 -4.96 -18.18
N ARG A 179 -2.08 -5.97 -18.70
CA ARG A 179 -0.63 -6.03 -18.60
C ARG A 179 0.01 -4.84 -19.31
N LEU A 180 -0.38 -4.56 -20.55
CA LEU A 180 0.19 -3.46 -21.33
C LEU A 180 0.00 -2.11 -20.64
N ILE A 181 -1.20 -1.83 -20.13
CA ILE A 181 -1.49 -0.59 -19.41
C ILE A 181 -0.62 -0.45 -18.16
N VAL A 182 -0.52 -1.51 -17.36
CA VAL A 182 0.25 -1.46 -16.11
C VAL A 182 1.77 -1.36 -16.36
N THR A 183 2.28 -1.98 -17.43
CA THR A 183 3.72 -1.96 -17.75
C THR A 183 4.15 -0.79 -18.63
N LEU A 184 3.22 -0.02 -19.20
CA LEU A 184 3.54 1.03 -20.17
C LEU A 184 4.58 2.04 -19.67
N PRO A 185 4.50 2.58 -18.43
CA PRO A 185 5.50 3.52 -17.93
C PRO A 185 6.90 2.91 -17.88
N ASP A 186 7.00 1.67 -17.43
CA ASP A 186 8.27 0.93 -17.33
C ASP A 186 8.85 0.68 -18.72
N LEU A 187 8.02 0.25 -19.68
CA LEU A 187 8.43 -0.02 -21.06
C LEU A 187 9.04 1.22 -21.71
N ILE A 188 8.37 2.37 -21.58
CA ILE A 188 8.83 3.63 -22.18
C ILE A 188 10.06 4.16 -21.48
N SER A 189 10.08 4.14 -20.14
CA SER A 189 11.23 4.60 -19.36
C SER A 189 12.48 3.77 -19.62
N ASN A 190 12.34 2.45 -19.78
CA ASN A 190 13.46 1.56 -20.05
C ASN A 190 14.10 1.80 -21.44
N ARG A 191 13.29 2.17 -22.44
CA ARG A 191 13.78 2.46 -23.80
C ARG A 191 14.30 3.89 -23.93
N LEU A 192 13.51 4.89 -23.53
CA LEU A 192 13.84 6.30 -23.76
C LEU A 192 14.68 6.94 -22.65
N LYS A 193 14.76 6.32 -21.46
CA LYS A 193 15.51 6.83 -20.29
C LYS A 193 15.19 8.31 -20.02
N LEU A 194 16.15 9.21 -20.20
CA LEU A 194 16.01 10.65 -19.93
C LEU A 194 15.14 11.40 -20.96
N ALA A 195 14.86 10.81 -22.13
CA ALA A 195 13.98 11.39 -23.15
C ALA A 195 12.49 11.05 -22.94
N THR A 196 12.14 10.47 -21.79
CA THR A 196 10.77 10.05 -21.48
C THR A 196 9.87 11.27 -21.24
N SER A 197 8.71 11.28 -21.90
CA SER A 197 7.68 12.30 -21.68
C SER A 197 7.20 12.30 -20.22
N SER A 198 6.90 13.49 -19.69
CA SER A 198 6.37 13.66 -18.34
C SER A 198 5.07 12.86 -18.09
N CYS A 199 4.31 12.52 -19.14
CA CYS A 199 3.11 11.69 -19.04
C CYS A 199 3.37 10.28 -18.48
N PHE A 200 4.58 9.74 -18.64
CA PHE A 200 4.94 8.38 -18.20
C PHE A 200 5.71 8.34 -16.88
N VAL A 201 5.95 9.50 -16.26
CA VAL A 201 6.44 9.56 -14.88
C VAL A 201 5.39 8.93 -13.98
N PRO A 202 5.74 8.00 -13.05
CA PRO A 202 4.80 7.27 -12.20
C PRO A 202 3.64 8.10 -11.67
N LYS A 203 3.92 9.24 -11.03
CA LYS A 203 2.90 10.14 -10.47
C LYS A 203 1.91 10.64 -11.53
N ASN A 204 2.42 11.18 -12.64
CA ASN A 204 1.59 11.75 -13.71
C ASN A 204 0.79 10.67 -14.44
N TYR A 205 1.41 9.51 -14.69
CA TYR A 205 0.73 8.39 -15.32
C TYR A 205 -0.40 7.85 -14.44
N THR A 206 -0.13 7.66 -13.14
CA THR A 206 -1.17 7.24 -12.19
C THR A 206 -2.30 8.27 -12.11
N GLN A 207 -2.02 9.58 -12.17
CA GLN A 207 -3.06 10.61 -12.25
C GLN A 207 -3.95 10.49 -13.50
N ILE A 208 -3.36 10.24 -14.68
CA ILE A 208 -4.11 10.02 -15.92
C ILE A 208 -5.00 8.77 -15.76
N ILE A 209 -4.45 7.68 -15.21
CA ILE A 209 -5.18 6.43 -14.96
C ILE A 209 -6.32 6.63 -13.96
N SER A 210 -6.09 7.34 -12.85
CA SER A 210 -7.11 7.63 -11.84
C SER A 210 -8.27 8.45 -12.42
N ARG A 211 -7.96 9.48 -13.22
CA ARG A 211 -8.99 10.27 -13.92
C ARG A 211 -9.79 9.39 -14.89
N ALA A 212 -9.11 8.54 -15.66
CA ALA A 212 -9.76 7.63 -16.58
C ALA A 212 -10.66 6.62 -15.86
N PHE A 213 -10.23 6.09 -14.70
CA PHE A 213 -11.06 5.26 -13.83
C PHE A 213 -12.31 6.02 -13.39
N LEU A 214 -12.17 7.20 -12.79
CA LEU A 214 -13.30 7.97 -12.26
C LEU A 214 -14.33 8.30 -13.35
N GLU A 215 -13.88 8.73 -14.51
CA GLU A 215 -14.77 9.05 -15.62
C GLU A 215 -15.49 7.80 -16.16
N THR A 216 -14.78 6.67 -16.27
CA THR A 216 -15.39 5.40 -16.66
C THR A 216 -16.43 4.96 -15.63
N LEU A 217 -16.14 5.08 -14.34
CA LEU A 217 -17.08 4.72 -13.27
C LEU A 217 -18.34 5.61 -13.30
N ARG A 218 -18.21 6.90 -13.66
CA ARG A 218 -19.37 7.80 -13.85
C ARG A 218 -20.25 7.34 -15.02
N ARG A 219 -19.64 6.91 -16.14
CA ARG A 219 -20.37 6.30 -17.27
C ARG A 219 -21.09 5.01 -16.86
N ILE A 220 -20.41 4.14 -16.10
CA ILE A 220 -21.01 2.90 -15.56
C ILE A 220 -22.19 3.22 -14.63
N GLN A 221 -22.05 4.22 -13.77
CA GLN A 221 -23.12 4.62 -12.87
C GLN A 221 -24.36 5.11 -13.64
N ASN A 222 -24.19 5.93 -14.67
CA ASN A 222 -25.29 6.38 -15.53
C ASN A 222 -25.93 5.20 -16.29
N ALA A 223 -25.13 4.31 -16.88
CA ALA A 223 -25.63 3.14 -17.59
C ALA A 223 -26.43 2.20 -16.67
N LEU A 224 -25.95 1.96 -15.45
CA LEU A 224 -26.67 1.17 -14.44
C LEU A 224 -28.00 1.84 -14.02
N GLN A 225 -28.05 3.17 -13.94
CA GLN A 225 -29.31 3.90 -13.70
C GLN A 225 -30.30 3.73 -14.86
N ASN A 226 -29.80 3.63 -16.09
CA ASN A 226 -30.59 3.35 -17.28
C ASN A 226 -30.84 1.85 -17.52
N SER A 227 -30.67 1.00 -16.49
CA SER A 227 -30.89 -0.45 -16.53
C SER A 227 -30.06 -1.18 -17.60
N GLN A 228 -28.86 -0.69 -17.90
CA GLN A 228 -27.89 -1.38 -18.77
C GLN A 228 -26.90 -2.21 -17.94
N ASP A 229 -26.63 -3.43 -18.39
CA ASP A 229 -25.71 -4.34 -17.71
C ASP A 229 -24.24 -3.93 -17.93
N CYS A 230 -23.52 -3.73 -16.82
CA CYS A 230 -22.10 -3.37 -16.81
C CYS A 230 -21.30 -4.33 -15.92
N SER A 231 -20.05 -4.62 -16.32
CA SER A 231 -19.09 -5.41 -15.56
C SER A 231 -17.93 -4.54 -15.06
N LEU A 232 -17.60 -4.66 -13.77
CA LEU A 232 -16.44 -4.01 -13.17
C LEU A 232 -15.17 -4.89 -13.19
N HIS A 233 -15.27 -6.13 -13.70
CA HIS A 233 -14.20 -7.13 -13.55
C HIS A 233 -12.85 -6.65 -14.09
N PHE A 234 -12.84 -6.14 -15.33
CA PHE A 234 -11.65 -5.59 -15.97
C PHE A 234 -11.00 -4.47 -15.14
N LEU A 235 -11.80 -3.50 -14.66
CA LEU A 235 -11.28 -2.40 -13.83
C LEU A 235 -10.76 -2.89 -12.48
N SER A 236 -11.44 -3.86 -11.87
CA SER A 236 -10.98 -4.49 -10.63
C SER A 236 -9.62 -5.17 -10.81
N GLN A 237 -9.44 -5.99 -11.85
CA GLN A 237 -8.14 -6.63 -12.09
C GLN A 237 -7.05 -5.61 -12.38
N LEU A 238 -7.38 -4.53 -13.09
CA LEU A 238 -6.45 -3.45 -13.36
C LEU A 238 -6.00 -2.76 -12.06
N VAL A 239 -6.93 -2.39 -11.17
CA VAL A 239 -6.61 -1.83 -9.84
C VAL A 239 -5.69 -2.78 -9.06
N GLY A 240 -6.01 -4.07 -9.04
CA GLY A 240 -5.19 -5.08 -8.38
C GLY A 240 -3.78 -5.17 -8.95
N LYS A 241 -3.63 -5.17 -10.28
CA LYS A 241 -2.33 -5.21 -10.96
C LYS A 241 -1.50 -3.94 -10.73
N PHE A 242 -2.11 -2.75 -10.69
CA PHE A 242 -1.43 -1.50 -10.31
C PHE A 242 -0.93 -1.56 -8.87
N CYS A 243 -1.74 -2.06 -7.95
CA CYS A 243 -1.36 -2.16 -6.54
C CYS A 243 -0.19 -3.11 -6.33
N MET A 244 -0.19 -4.26 -7.01
CA MET A 244 0.92 -5.23 -6.95
C MET A 244 2.25 -4.70 -7.53
N ARG A 245 2.19 -3.66 -8.38
CA ARG A 245 3.36 -3.03 -9.00
C ARG A 245 3.93 -1.85 -8.21
N GLY A 246 3.38 -1.56 -7.03
CA GLY A 246 3.84 -0.47 -6.18
C GLY A 246 3.20 0.89 -6.48
N TYR A 247 2.23 0.96 -7.39
CA TYR A 247 1.47 2.19 -7.67
C TYR A 247 0.30 2.41 -6.69
N ALA A 248 0.15 1.54 -5.69
CA ALA A 248 -1.03 1.50 -4.81
C ALA A 248 -1.25 2.83 -4.06
N ASP A 249 -0.17 3.40 -3.51
CA ASP A 249 -0.23 4.65 -2.77
C ASP A 249 -0.66 5.82 -3.67
N LEU A 250 0.03 6.00 -4.80
CA LEU A 250 -0.29 7.05 -5.79
C LEU A 250 -1.72 6.93 -6.34
N LEU A 251 -2.19 5.70 -6.54
CA LEU A 251 -3.53 5.44 -7.08
C LEU A 251 -4.61 5.84 -6.06
N PHE A 252 -4.46 5.43 -4.81
CA PHE A 252 -5.45 5.71 -3.77
C PHE A 252 -5.34 7.12 -3.17
N ASP A 253 -4.21 7.81 -3.30
CA ASP A 253 -4.11 9.25 -3.02
C ASP A 253 -5.10 10.06 -3.89
N GLU A 254 -5.31 9.63 -5.14
CA GLU A 254 -6.21 10.29 -6.07
C GLU A 254 -7.64 9.72 -6.04
N LEU A 255 -7.79 8.39 -5.96
CA LEU A 255 -9.12 7.74 -6.02
C LEU A 255 -9.92 7.83 -4.72
N LEU A 256 -9.24 7.70 -3.57
CA LEU A 256 -9.94 7.56 -2.29
C LEU A 256 -10.78 8.80 -1.93
N PRO A 257 -10.30 10.05 -2.06
CA PRO A 257 -11.09 11.25 -1.78
C PRO A 257 -12.39 11.33 -2.61
N GLU A 258 -12.31 10.99 -3.90
CA GLU A 258 -13.47 10.96 -4.79
C GLU A 258 -14.45 9.84 -4.41
N PHE A 259 -13.94 8.66 -4.03
CA PHE A 259 -14.80 7.57 -3.56
C PHE A 259 -15.55 7.95 -2.28
N VAL A 260 -14.94 8.72 -1.37
CA VAL A 260 -15.61 9.27 -0.19
C VAL A 260 -16.82 10.11 -0.59
N ASP A 261 -16.58 11.12 -1.43
CA ASP A 261 -17.59 12.09 -1.81
C ASP A 261 -18.74 11.44 -2.60
N LEU A 262 -18.42 10.57 -3.55
CA LEU A 262 -19.40 9.84 -4.34
C LEU A 262 -20.22 8.86 -3.49
N SER A 263 -19.59 8.16 -2.54
CA SER A 263 -20.26 7.21 -1.64
C SER A 263 -21.23 7.87 -0.67
N LYS A 264 -20.98 9.13 -0.30
CA LYS A 264 -21.92 9.95 0.49
C LYS A 264 -23.17 10.30 -0.32
N LYS A 265 -23.02 10.54 -1.62
CA LYS A 265 -24.09 10.98 -2.53
C LYS A 265 -25.06 9.86 -2.93
N SER A 266 -24.62 8.61 -3.06
CA SER A 266 -25.49 7.52 -3.53
C SER A 266 -25.12 6.13 -2.99
N PRO A 267 -26.10 5.28 -2.61
CA PRO A 267 -25.83 3.88 -2.28
C PRO A 267 -25.32 3.07 -3.48
N LEU A 268 -25.66 3.49 -4.72
CA LEU A 268 -25.12 2.86 -5.93
C LEU A 268 -23.61 3.05 -6.02
N TRP A 269 -23.10 4.23 -5.65
CA TRP A 269 -21.66 4.51 -5.60
C TRP A 269 -20.96 3.64 -4.55
N ARG A 270 -21.56 3.44 -3.37
CA ARG A 270 -21.01 2.53 -2.34
C ARG A 270 -20.78 1.12 -2.91
N ARG A 271 -21.78 0.60 -3.64
CA ARG A 271 -21.70 -0.71 -4.28
C ARG A 271 -20.64 -0.75 -5.39
N ILE A 272 -20.55 0.29 -6.22
CA ILE A 272 -19.55 0.38 -7.30
C ILE A 272 -18.13 0.41 -6.73
N CYS A 273 -17.84 1.33 -5.80
CA CYS A 273 -16.53 1.48 -5.19
C CYS A 273 -16.09 0.22 -4.43
N SER A 274 -16.99 -0.36 -3.63
CA SER A 274 -16.71 -1.61 -2.91
C SER A 274 -16.47 -2.78 -3.88
N LYS A 275 -17.31 -2.95 -4.91
CA LYS A 275 -17.12 -4.02 -5.89
C LYS A 275 -15.82 -3.86 -6.67
N LEU A 276 -15.43 -2.62 -7.00
CA LEU A 276 -14.17 -2.32 -7.68
C LEU A 276 -12.95 -2.84 -6.90
N VAL A 277 -12.88 -2.60 -5.59
CA VAL A 277 -11.72 -2.97 -4.76
C VAL A 277 -11.77 -4.41 -4.24
N THR A 278 -12.94 -5.05 -4.21
CA THR A 278 -13.12 -6.40 -3.64
C THR A 278 -13.22 -7.50 -4.68
N SER A 279 -13.50 -7.17 -5.94
CA SER A 279 -13.59 -8.14 -7.05
C SER A 279 -12.24 -8.39 -7.74
N VAL A 280 -11.13 -8.03 -7.09
CA VAL A 280 -9.76 -8.31 -7.56
C VAL A 280 -9.36 -9.76 -7.26
N HIS A 281 -8.31 -10.28 -7.88
CA HIS A 281 -7.78 -11.60 -7.53
C HIS A 281 -7.42 -11.71 -6.03
N GLU A 282 -7.61 -12.88 -5.43
CA GLU A 282 -7.42 -13.07 -3.99
C GLU A 282 -6.00 -12.74 -3.52
N ASN A 283 -4.99 -13.04 -4.32
CA ASN A 283 -3.60 -12.70 -4.01
C ASN A 283 -3.30 -11.18 -4.05
N GLN A 284 -4.18 -10.37 -4.64
CA GLN A 284 -4.04 -8.92 -4.78
C GLN A 284 -4.83 -8.13 -3.75
N LEU A 285 -5.85 -8.73 -3.11
CA LEU A 285 -6.76 -8.05 -2.17
C LEU A 285 -6.03 -7.28 -1.09
N GLU A 286 -4.99 -7.85 -0.51
CA GLU A 286 -4.25 -7.18 0.55
C GLU A 286 -3.51 -5.94 0.03
N ALA A 287 -2.91 -6.02 -1.16
CA ALA A 287 -2.21 -4.90 -1.79
C ALA A 287 -3.19 -3.76 -2.14
N VAL A 288 -4.45 -4.07 -2.41
CA VAL A 288 -5.51 -3.08 -2.69
C VAL A 288 -6.09 -2.47 -1.42
N LEU A 289 -6.34 -3.28 -0.39
CA LEU A 289 -7.03 -2.81 0.83
C LEU A 289 -6.08 -2.14 1.83
N GLN A 290 -4.81 -2.54 1.88
CA GLN A 290 -3.83 -1.97 2.82
C GLN A 290 -3.61 -0.45 2.63
N PRO A 291 -3.44 0.09 1.41
CA PRO A 291 -3.30 1.53 1.18
C PRO A 291 -4.55 2.32 1.57
N ILE A 292 -5.75 1.75 1.39
CA ILE A 292 -7.02 2.34 1.80
C ILE A 292 -7.09 2.43 3.33
N ILE A 293 -6.74 1.34 4.02
CA ILE A 293 -6.68 1.27 5.48
C ILE A 293 -5.67 2.26 6.06
N LYS A 294 -4.51 2.41 5.43
CA LYS A 294 -3.45 3.33 5.89
C LYS A 294 -3.87 4.79 5.86
N ARG A 295 -4.70 5.19 4.88
CA ARG A 295 -5.19 6.55 4.68
C ARG A 295 -6.47 6.86 5.44
N TYR A 296 -6.87 5.95 6.31
CA TYR A 296 -8.17 6.03 6.91
C TYR A 296 -8.19 6.96 8.12
N GLU A 297 -8.73 8.16 7.94
CA GLU A 297 -8.88 9.15 9.02
C GLU A 297 -10.35 9.38 9.42
N SER A 298 -11.32 9.06 8.55
CA SER A 298 -12.73 9.40 8.74
C SER A 298 -13.62 8.17 8.77
N LEU A 299 -14.33 7.94 9.89
CA LEU A 299 -15.23 6.81 10.20
C LEU A 299 -16.29 6.45 9.13
N ASP A 300 -16.67 7.36 8.23
CA ASP A 300 -17.79 7.16 7.31
C ASP A 300 -17.42 6.32 6.08
N VAL A 301 -16.20 6.45 5.55
CA VAL A 301 -15.85 5.98 4.19
C VAL A 301 -15.62 4.49 4.11
N PHE A 302 -14.85 3.94 5.04
CA PHE A 302 -14.53 2.53 5.06
C PHE A 302 -15.75 1.76 5.54
N SER A 303 -16.62 2.38 6.36
CA SER A 303 -17.93 1.80 6.65
C SER A 303 -18.73 1.53 5.37
N TYR A 304 -18.73 2.47 4.40
CA TYR A 304 -19.39 2.27 3.10
C TYR A 304 -18.73 1.22 2.23
N LEU A 305 -17.39 1.14 2.25
CA LEU A 305 -16.63 0.13 1.50
C LEU A 305 -16.87 -1.28 2.07
N LEU A 306 -16.93 -1.39 3.39
CA LEU A 306 -17.22 -2.60 4.14
C LEU A 306 -18.68 -3.04 4.01
N ASP A 307 -19.62 -2.11 3.87
CA ASP A 307 -21.04 -2.45 3.95
C ASP A 307 -21.50 -3.46 2.91
N SER A 308 -20.91 -3.43 1.71
CA SER A 308 -21.19 -4.39 0.64
C SER A 308 -20.18 -5.53 0.52
N ILE A 309 -19.19 -5.62 1.42
CA ILE A 309 -18.29 -6.78 1.47
C ILE A 309 -19.04 -7.98 2.03
N ASN A 310 -18.92 -9.12 1.34
CA ASN A 310 -19.40 -10.39 1.84
C ASN A 310 -18.23 -11.33 2.19
N LEU A 311 -17.99 -11.56 3.49
CA LEU A 311 -16.90 -12.42 3.95
C LEU A 311 -17.13 -13.92 3.70
N THR A 312 -18.37 -14.36 3.45
CA THR A 312 -18.66 -15.78 3.22
C THR A 312 -18.19 -16.28 1.86
N SER A 313 -18.13 -15.40 0.87
CA SER A 313 -17.77 -15.76 -0.51
C SER A 313 -16.27 -15.67 -0.80
N ASN A 314 -15.47 -15.07 0.07
CA ASN A 314 -14.06 -14.78 -0.20
C ASN A 314 -13.17 -15.15 0.99
N ASN A 315 -12.43 -16.26 0.86
CA ASN A 315 -11.62 -16.82 1.93
C ASN A 315 -10.46 -15.90 2.32
N LYS A 316 -9.88 -15.18 1.35
CA LYS A 316 -8.82 -14.22 1.64
C LYS A 316 -9.33 -13.04 2.46
N LEU A 317 -10.46 -12.44 2.08
CA LEU A 317 -11.08 -11.37 2.88
C LEU A 317 -11.39 -11.87 4.30
N LYS A 318 -11.99 -13.05 4.41
CA LYS A 318 -12.25 -13.68 5.71
C LYS A 318 -10.97 -13.79 6.55
N PHE A 319 -9.87 -14.27 5.96
CA PHE A 319 -8.58 -14.36 6.64
C PHE A 319 -8.02 -12.99 7.05
N LEU A 320 -8.13 -11.97 6.20
CA LEU A 320 -7.65 -10.62 6.52
C LEU A 320 -8.37 -10.03 7.74
N PHE A 321 -9.71 -10.15 7.77
CA PHE A 321 -10.55 -9.60 8.85
C PHE A 321 -10.44 -10.39 10.16
N THR A 322 -10.34 -11.72 10.07
CA THR A 322 -10.35 -12.58 11.28
C THR A 322 -8.96 -12.88 11.84
N ASN A 323 -7.89 -12.61 11.08
CA ASN A 323 -6.53 -12.91 11.48
C ASN A 323 -5.58 -11.73 11.25
N LYS A 324 -5.36 -11.35 9.99
CA LYS A 324 -4.22 -10.50 9.66
C LYS A 324 -4.30 -9.09 10.26
N TRP A 325 -5.44 -8.42 10.16
CA TRP A 325 -5.62 -7.04 10.64
C TRP A 325 -5.91 -6.94 12.14
N ILE A 326 -6.21 -8.05 12.80
CA ILE A 326 -6.46 -8.07 14.25
C ILE A 326 -5.24 -8.56 15.03
N PHE A 327 -4.54 -9.60 14.53
CA PHE A 327 -3.49 -10.27 15.31
C PHE A 327 -2.08 -10.06 14.77
N ILE A 328 -1.90 -9.92 13.45
CA ILE A 328 -0.57 -9.92 12.81
C ILE A 328 -0.05 -8.51 12.56
N LYS A 329 -0.93 -7.62 12.09
CA LYS A 329 -0.57 -6.23 11.78
C LYS A 329 -1.24 -5.29 12.76
N THR A 330 -0.44 -4.48 13.46
CA THR A 330 -0.91 -3.34 14.22
C THR A 330 -1.38 -2.25 13.23
N ALA A 331 -2.64 -1.82 13.35
CA ALA A 331 -3.13 -0.71 12.54
C ALA A 331 -2.52 0.62 13.00
N PRO A 332 -2.41 1.64 12.12
CA PRO A 332 -1.87 2.94 12.49
C PRO A 332 -2.78 3.72 13.45
N ASN A 333 -4.08 3.40 13.47
CA ASN A 333 -5.06 3.99 14.36
C ASN A 333 -6.10 2.95 14.82
N ASP A 334 -6.86 3.33 15.85
CA ASP A 334 -7.87 2.46 16.45
C ASP A 334 -9.18 2.40 15.64
N ILE A 335 -9.29 3.20 14.57
CA ILE A 335 -10.48 3.24 13.73
C ILE A 335 -10.60 1.98 12.87
N VAL A 336 -9.46 1.51 12.34
CA VAL A 336 -9.39 0.30 11.52
C VAL A 336 -9.89 -0.95 12.27
N PRO A 337 -9.35 -1.31 13.46
CA PRO A 337 -9.85 -2.48 14.19
C PRO A 337 -11.33 -2.31 14.56
N TYR A 338 -11.80 -1.10 14.89
CA TYR A 338 -13.23 -0.86 15.11
C TYR A 338 -14.09 -1.20 13.90
N LEU A 339 -13.73 -0.75 12.71
CA LEU A 339 -14.54 -1.01 11.52
C LEU A 339 -14.50 -2.48 11.11
N VAL A 340 -13.34 -3.14 11.25
CA VAL A 340 -13.20 -4.58 11.02
C VAL A 340 -14.09 -5.37 11.99
N LEU A 341 -14.00 -5.10 13.29
CA LEU A 341 -14.78 -5.77 14.33
C LEU A 341 -16.27 -5.47 14.20
N LYS A 342 -16.65 -4.23 13.90
CA LYS A 342 -18.03 -3.83 13.62
C LYS A 342 -18.59 -4.56 12.40
N HIS A 343 -17.80 -4.76 11.36
CA HIS A 343 -18.26 -5.52 10.20
C HIS A 343 -18.42 -7.02 10.53
N LEU A 344 -17.53 -7.57 11.37
CA LEU A 344 -17.63 -8.96 11.83
C LEU A 344 -18.90 -9.23 12.64
N THR A 345 -19.52 -8.24 13.30
CA THR A 345 -20.79 -8.46 14.04
C THR A 345 -21.93 -8.91 13.13
N LYS A 346 -21.87 -8.63 11.81
CA LYS A 346 -22.80 -9.20 10.81
C LYS A 346 -22.67 -10.72 10.67
N TYR A 347 -21.56 -11.29 11.13
CA TYR A 347 -21.20 -12.71 11.08
C TYR A 347 -20.91 -13.23 12.50
N GLU A 348 -21.96 -13.38 13.30
CA GLU A 348 -21.91 -13.72 14.74
C GLU A 348 -20.87 -14.80 15.09
N ASN A 349 -20.87 -15.93 14.36
CA ASN A 349 -19.94 -17.03 14.59
C ASN A 349 -18.46 -16.62 14.42
N GLU A 350 -18.16 -15.80 13.42
CA GLU A 350 -16.78 -15.36 13.18
C GLU A 350 -16.37 -14.25 14.14
N PHE A 351 -17.30 -13.38 14.52
CA PHE A 351 -17.09 -12.41 15.59
C PHE A 351 -16.78 -13.11 16.92
N LYS A 352 -17.58 -14.12 17.31
CA LYS A 352 -17.33 -14.94 18.51
C LYS A 352 -15.92 -15.54 18.46
N LYS A 353 -15.57 -16.23 17.37
CA LYS A 353 -14.24 -16.84 17.23
C LYS A 353 -13.11 -15.82 17.37
N VAL A 354 -13.24 -14.64 16.77
CA VAL A 354 -12.23 -13.57 16.87
C VAL A 354 -12.10 -13.06 18.29
N LEU A 355 -13.20 -12.77 18.99
CA LEU A 355 -13.17 -12.30 20.38
C LEU A 355 -12.56 -13.32 21.34
N PHE A 356 -12.95 -14.59 21.24
CA PHE A 356 -12.40 -15.64 22.09
C PHE A 356 -10.92 -15.94 21.76
N LYS A 357 -10.54 -15.82 20.48
CA LYS A 357 -9.13 -15.90 20.08
C LYS A 357 -8.33 -14.71 20.60
N LEU A 358 -8.89 -13.50 20.60
CA LEU A 358 -8.28 -12.30 21.21
C LEU A 358 -7.99 -12.54 22.68
N LEU A 359 -8.98 -12.95 23.48
CA LEU A 359 -8.79 -13.26 24.90
C LEU A 359 -7.75 -14.37 25.11
N LYS A 360 -7.76 -15.42 24.27
CA LYS A 360 -6.77 -16.51 24.35
C LYS A 360 -5.35 -16.03 24.07
N VAL A 361 -5.12 -15.28 23.00
CA VAL A 361 -3.77 -14.81 22.60
C VAL A 361 -3.28 -13.73 23.56
N TRP A 362 -4.15 -12.81 23.95
CA TRP A 362 -3.83 -11.72 24.87
C TRP A 362 -3.49 -12.24 26.27
N GLY A 363 -4.18 -13.27 26.76
CA GLY A 363 -3.94 -13.85 28.08
C GLY A 363 -2.93 -15.00 28.13
N ASP A 364 -2.21 -15.28 27.05
CA ASP A 364 -1.15 -16.27 27.04
C ASP A 364 0.08 -15.73 27.78
N GLN A 365 0.61 -16.47 28.75
CA GLN A 365 1.73 -16.02 29.58
C GLN A 365 2.99 -15.73 28.75
N GLY A 366 3.28 -16.57 27.74
CA GLY A 366 4.40 -16.34 26.82
C GLY A 366 4.18 -15.10 25.95
N ALA A 367 2.96 -14.88 25.48
CA ALA A 367 2.61 -13.67 24.73
C ALA A 367 2.76 -12.39 25.57
N ILE A 368 2.35 -12.40 26.84
CA ILE A 368 2.48 -11.25 27.75
C ILE A 368 3.96 -10.88 27.96
N GLN A 369 4.85 -11.88 28.03
CA GLN A 369 6.28 -11.67 28.25
C GLN A 369 7.01 -11.23 26.98
N ASN A 370 6.65 -11.82 25.82
CA ASN A 370 7.43 -11.70 24.59
C ASN A 370 6.84 -10.72 23.56
N THR A 371 5.62 -10.24 23.76
CA THR A 371 4.98 -9.28 22.84
C THR A 371 5.33 -7.85 23.22
N SER A 372 5.60 -7.00 22.22
CA SER A 372 5.81 -5.58 22.48
C SER A 372 4.61 -4.94 23.16
N ILE A 373 4.84 -3.96 24.05
CA ILE A 373 3.76 -3.25 24.76
C ILE A 373 2.76 -2.63 23.77
N LYS A 374 3.22 -2.08 22.63
CA LYS A 374 2.35 -1.50 21.59
C LYS A 374 1.39 -2.53 20.98
N GLN A 375 1.89 -3.74 20.70
CA GLN A 375 1.05 -4.80 20.16
C GLN A 375 0.09 -5.33 21.24
N HIS A 376 0.54 -5.41 22.49
CA HIS A 376 -0.32 -5.82 23.60
C HIS A 376 -1.46 -4.83 23.84
N GLU A 377 -1.13 -3.53 23.84
CA GLU A 377 -2.09 -2.42 23.90
C GLU A 377 -3.10 -2.51 22.74
N TYR A 378 -2.64 -2.78 21.51
CA TYR A 378 -3.51 -2.94 20.35
C TYR A 378 -4.52 -4.07 20.53
N LEU A 379 -4.08 -5.24 21.03
CA LEU A 379 -4.98 -6.36 21.34
C LEU A 379 -5.96 -6.01 22.47
N SER A 380 -5.50 -5.28 23.50
CA SER A 380 -6.38 -4.80 24.57
C SER A 380 -7.48 -3.88 24.04
N LYS A 381 -7.14 -2.93 23.16
CA LYS A 381 -8.12 -2.07 22.50
C LYS A 381 -9.09 -2.87 21.63
N CYS A 382 -8.62 -3.88 20.89
CA CYS A 382 -9.48 -4.77 20.12
C CYS A 382 -10.49 -5.52 21.00
N ILE A 383 -10.08 -5.99 22.18
CA ILE A 383 -10.97 -6.63 23.15
C ILE A 383 -12.02 -5.63 23.65
N LEU A 384 -11.59 -4.44 24.09
CA LEU A 384 -12.50 -3.40 24.60
C LEU A 384 -13.53 -2.97 23.55
N ILE A 385 -13.08 -2.71 22.32
CA ILE A 385 -13.96 -2.43 21.18
C ILE A 385 -14.96 -3.58 20.96
N SER A 386 -14.49 -4.83 21.00
CA SER A 386 -15.37 -6.00 20.83
C SER A 386 -16.43 -6.07 21.91
N LEU A 387 -16.09 -5.75 23.17
CA LEU A 387 -17.05 -5.70 24.28
C LEU A 387 -18.12 -4.61 24.07
N GLY A 388 -17.70 -3.43 23.62
CA GLY A 388 -18.63 -2.33 23.29
C GLY A 388 -19.54 -2.61 22.10
N LEU A 389 -19.17 -3.56 21.23
CA LEU A 389 -19.97 -4.00 20.08
C LEU A 389 -20.93 -5.17 20.38
N LEU A 390 -20.88 -5.77 21.58
CA LEU A 390 -21.81 -6.85 21.96
C LEU A 390 -23.24 -6.32 22.13
N THR A 391 -24.22 -6.99 21.52
CA THR A 391 -25.64 -6.72 21.76
C THR A 391 -26.09 -7.32 23.10
N GLY A 392 -27.20 -6.83 23.66
CA GLY A 392 -27.74 -7.34 24.93
C GLY A 392 -28.02 -8.85 24.94
N GLU A 393 -28.41 -9.42 23.80
CA GLU A 393 -28.64 -10.86 23.64
C GLU A 393 -27.33 -11.65 23.69
N LEU A 394 -26.30 -11.21 22.96
CA LEU A 394 -24.99 -11.85 22.93
C LEU A 394 -24.28 -11.77 24.28
N LYS A 395 -24.42 -10.65 25.00
CA LYS A 395 -23.89 -10.49 26.37
C LYS A 395 -24.41 -11.59 27.30
N LYS A 396 -25.71 -11.89 27.24
CA LYS A 396 -26.32 -12.97 28.04
C LYS A 396 -25.87 -14.34 27.57
N ALA A 397 -25.87 -14.58 26.26
CA ALA A 397 -25.54 -15.88 25.68
C ALA A 397 -24.08 -16.29 25.95
N TRP A 398 -23.12 -15.36 25.87
CA TRP A 398 -21.69 -15.67 25.98
C TRP A 398 -21.13 -15.39 27.38
N LYS A 399 -21.99 -15.02 28.33
CA LYS A 399 -21.62 -14.61 29.69
C LYS A 399 -20.66 -15.56 30.39
N GLN A 400 -21.07 -16.82 30.52
CA GLN A 400 -20.30 -17.82 31.28
C GLN A 400 -18.93 -18.08 30.63
N GLU A 401 -18.90 -18.24 29.30
CA GLU A 401 -17.67 -18.47 28.56
C GLU A 401 -16.70 -17.26 28.65
N LEU A 402 -17.22 -16.04 28.55
CA LEU A 402 -16.41 -14.81 28.66
C LEU A 402 -15.83 -14.63 30.06
N ILE A 403 -16.62 -14.88 31.12
CA ILE A 403 -16.16 -14.77 32.51
C ILE A 403 -15.09 -15.83 32.81
N MET A 404 -15.29 -17.09 32.42
CA MET A 404 -14.27 -18.13 32.62
C MET A 404 -12.96 -17.75 31.93
N LYS A 405 -13.03 -17.29 30.67
CA LYS A 405 -11.84 -16.88 29.94
C LYS A 405 -11.19 -15.63 30.53
N LEU A 406 -11.97 -14.69 31.05
CA LEU A 406 -11.43 -13.52 31.74
C LEU A 406 -10.61 -13.93 32.96
N LEU A 407 -11.16 -14.79 33.83
CA LEU A 407 -10.50 -15.19 35.07
C LEU A 407 -9.15 -15.87 34.82
N GLU A 408 -9.08 -16.75 33.82
CA GLU A 408 -7.83 -17.38 33.39
C GLU A 408 -6.78 -16.36 32.93
N THR A 409 -7.20 -15.30 32.25
CA THR A 409 -6.30 -14.40 31.51
C THR A 409 -5.85 -13.20 32.34
N VAL A 410 -6.71 -12.68 33.23
CA VAL A 410 -6.39 -11.54 34.11
C VAL A 410 -5.36 -11.91 35.16
N GLN A 411 -5.36 -13.14 35.66
CA GLN A 411 -4.38 -13.58 36.66
C GLN A 411 -2.93 -13.43 36.16
N CYS A 412 -2.66 -13.82 34.91
CA CYS A 412 -1.33 -13.66 34.30
C CYS A 412 -0.94 -12.19 34.13
N HIS A 413 -1.91 -11.30 33.85
CA HIS A 413 -1.65 -9.87 33.72
C HIS A 413 -1.30 -9.22 35.06
N LEU A 414 -2.04 -9.54 36.12
CA LEU A 414 -1.81 -8.98 37.47
C LEU A 414 -0.46 -9.39 38.05
N GLN A 415 0.04 -10.58 37.66
CA GLN A 415 1.36 -11.07 38.05
C GLN A 415 2.50 -10.43 37.26
N SER A 416 2.21 -9.65 36.20
CA SER A 416 3.24 -9.02 35.39
C SER A 416 4.00 -7.94 36.19
N PRO A 417 5.33 -7.87 36.09
CA PRO A 417 6.11 -6.79 36.71
C PRO A 417 5.83 -5.43 36.05
N ASN A 418 5.35 -5.40 34.80
CA ASN A 418 5.07 -4.17 34.06
C ASN A 418 3.71 -3.57 34.46
N VAL A 419 3.73 -2.33 34.98
CA VAL A 419 2.53 -1.59 35.41
C VAL A 419 1.50 -1.49 34.29
N LYS A 420 1.91 -1.13 33.06
CA LYS A 420 0.98 -0.97 31.93
C LYS A 420 0.26 -2.28 31.57
N ILE A 421 0.96 -3.41 31.68
CA ILE A 421 0.36 -4.74 31.44
C ILE A 421 -0.67 -5.06 32.53
N ARG A 422 -0.36 -4.75 33.79
CA ARG A 422 -1.34 -4.88 34.89
C ARG A 422 -2.55 -3.98 34.66
N ASP A 423 -2.34 -2.73 34.24
CA ASP A 423 -3.41 -1.76 33.96
C ASP A 423 -4.35 -2.26 32.87
N PHE A 424 -3.83 -2.78 31.75
CA PHE A 424 -4.67 -3.41 30.72
C PHE A 424 -5.48 -4.58 31.25
N GLY A 425 -4.87 -5.42 32.09
CA GLY A 425 -5.52 -6.55 32.76
C GLY A 425 -6.69 -6.10 33.63
N MET A 426 -6.46 -5.09 34.48
CA MET A 426 -7.46 -4.51 35.36
C MET A 426 -8.60 -3.85 34.57
N VAL A 427 -8.29 -2.98 33.60
CA VAL A 427 -9.32 -2.29 32.79
C VAL A 427 -10.22 -3.29 32.06
N ILE A 428 -9.66 -4.32 31.42
CA ILE A 428 -10.46 -5.35 30.72
C ILE A 428 -11.30 -6.15 31.71
N ALA A 429 -10.78 -6.46 32.90
CA ALA A 429 -11.52 -7.17 33.93
C ALA A 429 -12.74 -6.39 34.43
N GLU A 430 -12.55 -5.12 34.76
CA GLU A 430 -13.66 -4.24 35.16
C GLU A 430 -14.67 -4.09 34.04
N MET A 431 -14.21 -3.83 32.81
CA MET A 431 -15.12 -3.60 31.68
C MET A 431 -15.86 -4.85 31.24
N LEU A 432 -15.22 -6.02 31.21
CA LEU A 432 -15.89 -7.25 30.83
C LEU A 432 -16.94 -7.65 31.86
N THR A 433 -16.61 -7.59 33.16
CA THR A 433 -17.58 -7.88 34.23
C THR A 433 -18.74 -6.90 34.20
N LYS A 434 -18.48 -5.59 34.10
CA LYS A 434 -19.54 -4.57 33.91
C LYS A 434 -20.42 -4.85 32.69
N THR A 435 -19.81 -5.25 31.56
CA THR A 435 -20.52 -5.49 30.30
C THR A 435 -21.45 -6.70 30.37
N VAL A 436 -21.04 -7.75 31.09
CA VAL A 436 -21.70 -9.07 31.08
C VAL A 436 -22.61 -9.30 32.30
N ASP A 437 -22.20 -8.82 33.47
CA ASP A 437 -22.96 -8.95 34.72
C ASP A 437 -23.95 -7.80 34.97
N GLY A 438 -23.77 -6.65 34.31
CA GLY A 438 -24.58 -5.45 34.54
C GLY A 438 -24.26 -4.76 35.87
N GLU A 439 -24.99 -3.70 36.20
CA GLU A 439 -24.79 -2.93 37.44
C GLU A 439 -25.18 -3.71 38.71
N ASP A 440 -26.07 -4.70 38.60
CA ASP A 440 -26.57 -5.50 39.72
C ASP A 440 -25.66 -6.70 40.07
N GLY A 441 -24.61 -6.94 39.28
CA GLY A 441 -23.68 -8.06 39.47
C GLY A 441 -22.39 -7.68 40.20
N LYS A 442 -21.53 -8.67 40.46
CA LYS A 442 -20.21 -8.44 41.07
C LYS A 442 -19.25 -7.85 40.04
N ILE A 443 -19.30 -6.53 39.88
CA ILE A 443 -18.32 -5.78 39.08
C ILE A 443 -16.99 -5.78 39.82
N LEU A 444 -15.91 -6.14 39.14
CA LEU A 444 -14.56 -5.94 39.67
C LEU A 444 -14.25 -4.44 39.67
N ASN A 445 -13.69 -3.94 40.76
CA ASN A 445 -13.20 -2.58 40.87
C ASN A 445 -11.82 -2.61 41.53
N PHE A 446 -10.81 -2.21 40.77
CA PHE A 446 -9.40 -2.17 41.18
C PHE A 446 -8.97 -0.75 41.59
N GLU A 447 -9.88 0.23 41.57
CA GLU A 447 -9.60 1.63 41.97
C GLU A 447 -8.42 2.24 41.22
N LEU A 448 -8.32 1.92 39.92
CA LEU A 448 -7.30 2.44 39.02
C LEU A 448 -7.29 3.98 38.97
N GLN A 449 -6.10 4.57 38.95
CA GLN A 449 -5.93 5.99 38.65
C GLN A 449 -6.45 6.29 37.23
N ARG A 450 -7.37 7.24 37.12
CA ARG A 450 -8.01 7.63 35.85
C ARG A 450 -7.10 8.60 35.09
N THR A 451 -6.06 8.06 34.45
CA THR A 451 -5.26 8.82 33.49
C THR A 451 -6.00 8.95 32.16
N ASP A 452 -5.65 9.93 31.33
CA ASP A 452 -6.23 10.11 29.99
C ASP A 452 -6.16 8.83 29.13
N GLU A 453 -5.07 8.06 29.25
CA GLU A 453 -4.90 6.77 28.56
C GLU A 453 -5.94 5.76 29.04
N ILE A 454 -6.10 5.63 30.36
CA ILE A 454 -7.03 4.68 30.97
C ILE A 454 -8.49 5.09 30.68
N GLU A 455 -8.84 6.36 30.81
CA GLU A 455 -10.17 6.87 30.46
C GLU A 455 -10.54 6.59 29.00
N TYR A 456 -9.57 6.76 28.10
CA TYR A 456 -9.76 6.40 26.70
C TYR A 456 -10.06 4.89 26.54
N LEU A 457 -9.35 4.01 27.24
CA LEU A 457 -9.63 2.57 27.21
C LEU A 457 -11.05 2.23 27.72
N TYR A 458 -11.49 2.85 28.82
CA TYR A 458 -12.87 2.70 29.29
C TYR A 458 -13.88 3.18 28.24
N SER A 459 -13.61 4.31 27.58
CA SER A 459 -14.51 4.86 26.55
C SER A 459 -14.69 3.90 25.37
N LEU A 460 -13.63 3.16 24.96
CA LEU A 460 -13.70 2.17 23.88
C LEU A 460 -14.65 1.01 24.16
N ALA A 461 -14.82 0.61 25.42
CA ALA A 461 -15.73 -0.48 25.78
C ALA A 461 -17.16 0.00 26.09
N ASN A 462 -17.35 1.27 26.45
CA ASN A 462 -18.70 1.82 26.66
C ASN A 462 -19.36 2.26 25.34
N ASP A 463 -18.65 3.08 24.56
CA ASP A 463 -19.09 3.55 23.25
C ASP A 463 -17.88 3.74 22.32
N PRO A 464 -17.46 2.65 21.64
CA PRO A 464 -16.28 2.72 20.79
C PRO A 464 -16.41 3.72 19.63
N LEU A 465 -17.63 3.98 19.13
CA LEU A 465 -17.81 4.94 18.03
C LEU A 465 -17.52 6.37 18.51
N ASN A 466 -18.11 6.75 19.64
CA ASN A 466 -17.93 8.10 20.18
C ASN A 466 -16.51 8.30 20.72
N ALA A 467 -15.91 7.29 21.36
CA ALA A 467 -14.50 7.32 21.76
C ALA A 467 -13.55 7.66 20.61
N LEU A 468 -13.74 7.01 19.45
CA LEU A 468 -12.93 7.26 18.26
C LEU A 468 -13.21 8.64 17.65
N ARG A 469 -14.46 9.10 17.66
CA ARG A 469 -14.79 10.45 17.18
C ARG A 469 -14.07 11.52 18.00
N VAL A 470 -14.13 11.42 19.32
CA VAL A 470 -13.46 12.36 20.23
C VAL A 470 -11.94 12.33 20.04
N ARG A 471 -11.36 11.15 19.81
CA ARG A 471 -9.91 10.98 19.69
C ARG A 471 -9.34 11.47 18.35
N TYR A 472 -10.06 11.28 17.24
CA TYR A 472 -9.52 11.46 15.89
C TYR A 472 -10.17 12.59 15.08
N VAL A 473 -11.35 13.10 15.47
CA VAL A 473 -11.94 14.28 14.82
C VAL A 473 -11.44 15.52 15.55
N PRO A 474 -10.78 16.48 14.87
CA PRO A 474 -10.40 17.72 15.51
C PRO A 474 -11.66 18.44 16.01
N GLN A 475 -11.71 18.71 17.31
CA GLN A 475 -12.71 19.60 17.87
C GLN A 475 -12.51 20.98 17.22
N SER A 476 -13.39 21.34 16.30
CA SER A 476 -13.57 22.75 15.95
C SER A 476 -13.87 23.49 17.25
N LYS A 477 -13.00 24.42 17.63
CA LYS A 477 -13.21 25.33 18.76
C LYS A 477 -14.37 26.29 18.44
N GLU A 478 -15.59 25.79 18.56
CA GLU A 478 -16.85 26.52 18.66
C GLU A 478 -17.55 25.75 19.80
N GLU A 479 -17.72 26.22 21.03
CA GLU A 479 -17.98 27.55 21.56
C GLU A 479 -17.46 27.61 23.01
N GLU A 480 -16.42 28.40 23.28
CA GLU A 480 -16.15 28.97 24.62
C GLU A 480 -16.01 30.49 24.49
N THR A 481 -16.94 31.11 23.76
CA THR A 481 -17.22 32.54 23.90
C THR A 481 -18.38 32.68 24.86
N ASN A 482 -18.07 32.75 26.16
CA ASN A 482 -18.81 33.50 27.19
C ASN A 482 -18.31 33.05 28.56
N ASN A 483 -17.20 33.63 29.04
CA ASN A 483 -17.00 34.02 30.46
C ASN A 483 -15.56 34.43 30.76
N ILE A 484 -15.01 35.45 30.09
CA ILE A 484 -14.00 36.32 30.71
C ILE A 484 -14.25 37.76 30.24
N LYS A 485 -15.26 38.39 30.84
CA LYS A 485 -15.30 39.86 30.99
C LYS A 485 -15.29 40.13 32.49
N GLN A 486 -14.11 40.36 33.04
CA GLN A 486 -13.80 41.43 33.99
C GLN A 486 -12.38 41.22 34.54
N GLN A 487 -11.66 42.34 34.63
CA GLN A 487 -10.35 42.55 35.25
C GLN A 487 -9.12 42.39 34.34
N ALA A 488 -8.85 43.44 33.55
CA ALA A 488 -7.49 43.94 33.30
C ALA A 488 -7.53 45.37 32.72
N GLU A 489 -7.54 46.37 33.60
CA GLU A 489 -6.86 47.66 33.42
C GLU A 489 -5.90 47.73 34.62
N VAL A 490 -4.59 47.94 34.50
CA VAL A 490 -3.88 49.17 34.10
C VAL A 490 -2.40 48.79 33.84
N THR A 491 -1.90 49.10 32.63
CA THR A 491 -0.66 49.87 32.28
C THR A 491 0.57 49.78 33.22
N GLU A 492 1.85 49.76 32.84
CA GLU A 492 2.66 49.86 31.61
C GLU A 492 4.14 49.74 32.07
N SER A 493 5.05 49.21 31.24
CA SER A 493 6.35 49.83 30.87
C SER A 493 7.38 48.81 30.34
N LEU A 494 7.76 48.98 29.07
CA LEU A 494 8.98 48.47 28.42
C LEU A 494 10.12 49.50 28.63
N PRO A 495 11.41 49.18 28.32
CA PRO A 495 11.87 49.39 26.94
C PRO A 495 12.96 48.41 26.42
N ASN A 496 12.72 47.95 25.18
CA ASN A 496 13.60 47.95 24.00
C ASN A 496 15.12 47.67 24.12
N LYS A 497 15.60 46.76 23.26
CA LYS A 497 16.47 47.16 22.13
C LYS A 497 16.44 46.13 20.98
N ARG A 498 16.06 46.62 19.80
CA ARG A 498 16.01 45.91 18.52
C ARG A 498 17.40 45.74 17.92
N ALA A 499 17.55 44.61 17.24
CA ALA A 499 18.59 44.31 16.28
C ALA A 499 18.50 45.20 15.02
N SER A 500 19.65 45.48 14.42
CA SER A 500 19.83 45.57 12.97
C SER A 500 21.31 45.80 12.69
N PHE A 501 21.97 44.91 11.93
CA PHE A 501 23.04 45.34 11.03
C PHE A 501 23.08 44.48 9.77
N GLN A 502 23.06 45.19 8.66
CA GLN A 502 23.17 44.70 7.29
C GLN A 502 24.62 44.37 6.93
N SER A 503 24.70 43.69 5.79
CA SER A 503 25.80 43.04 5.10
C SER A 503 26.91 43.94 4.51
N LYS A 504 27.92 43.23 4.00
CA LYS A 504 29.11 43.61 3.18
C LYS A 504 30.36 43.84 4.04
N GLY A 505 31.54 43.33 3.70
CA GLY A 505 32.05 42.64 2.53
C GLY A 505 33.56 42.43 2.77
N ARG A 506 34.12 41.38 2.19
CA ARG A 506 35.52 40.96 2.29
C ARG A 506 36.50 42.06 1.85
N GLU A 507 37.69 42.07 2.45
CA GLU A 507 38.97 42.08 1.72
C GLU A 507 40.14 41.67 2.63
N GLU A 508 41.15 41.08 1.99
CA GLU A 508 42.22 40.23 2.52
C GLU A 508 43.46 41.04 2.91
N SER A 509 44.27 40.53 3.85
CA SER A 509 45.72 40.73 3.86
C SER A 509 46.43 39.67 4.70
N LEU A 510 47.26 38.88 4.01
CA LEU A 510 48.26 37.94 4.51
C LEU A 510 49.38 38.69 5.26
N ASP A 511 50.00 38.09 6.28
CA ASP A 511 51.43 37.67 6.28
C ASP A 511 51.94 37.22 7.68
N SER A 512 52.92 36.30 7.63
CA SER A 512 53.97 35.95 8.61
C SER A 512 53.88 34.59 9.31
N ASP A 513 54.77 33.70 8.83
CA ASP A 513 55.33 32.50 9.45
C ASP A 513 56.04 32.80 10.79
N ASP A 514 56.02 31.82 11.71
CA ASP A 514 57.24 31.25 12.36
C ASP A 514 56.90 30.11 13.33
N GLU A 515 57.24 28.90 12.88
CA GLU A 515 57.99 27.83 13.56
C GLU A 515 57.82 27.54 15.08
N PHE A 516 57.05 26.47 15.35
CA PHE A 516 57.12 25.47 16.43
C PHE A 516 57.63 25.83 17.85
N GLU A 517 56.67 25.86 18.79
CA GLU A 517 56.84 25.45 20.19
C GLU A 517 55.88 24.30 20.56
N PRO A 518 56.25 23.42 21.51
CA PRO A 518 55.62 22.12 21.71
C PRO A 518 54.21 22.27 22.29
N LEU A 519 53.22 21.74 21.57
CA LEU A 519 51.83 21.72 21.99
C LEU A 519 51.64 20.80 23.22
N ASN A 520 51.65 21.43 24.40
CA ASN A 520 50.85 20.99 25.54
C ASN A 520 49.37 21.08 25.14
N VAL A 521 48.81 19.98 24.66
CA VAL A 521 47.35 19.84 24.43
C VAL A 521 46.67 19.39 25.72
N GLU A 522 46.66 20.27 26.72
CA GLU A 522 45.50 20.37 27.60
C GLU A 522 44.47 21.24 26.87
N ASN A 523 43.38 20.60 26.48
CA ASN A 523 42.12 21.15 25.97
C ASN A 523 42.13 21.73 24.54
N GLY A 524 41.44 21.01 23.63
CA GLY A 524 41.05 21.58 22.34
C GLY A 524 40.84 20.59 21.20
N LYS A 525 40.08 19.51 21.41
CA LYS A 525 39.32 18.89 20.31
C LYS A 525 37.86 19.11 20.63
N GLU A 526 37.15 19.71 19.68
CA GLU A 526 35.70 19.94 19.73
C GLU A 526 34.99 18.63 20.13
N ILE A 527 34.60 18.57 21.40
CA ILE A 527 33.71 17.56 21.93
C ILE A 527 32.33 18.02 21.49
N ASP A 528 31.68 17.22 20.65
CA ASP A 528 30.27 17.37 20.30
C ASP A 528 29.45 17.55 21.60
N GLU A 529 28.76 18.68 21.77
CA GLU A 529 28.13 19.16 23.03
C GLU A 529 27.03 18.23 23.60
N ASN A 530 26.82 17.03 23.03
CA ASN A 530 25.75 16.09 23.39
C ASN A 530 26.21 14.78 24.06
N ILE A 531 27.46 14.65 24.51
CA ILE A 531 27.90 13.50 25.32
C ILE A 531 28.41 14.00 26.67
N GLN A 532 27.49 14.14 27.64
CA GLN A 532 27.86 14.44 29.02
C GLN A 532 28.57 13.23 29.64
N SER A 533 29.74 13.46 30.24
CA SER A 533 30.37 12.48 31.13
C SER A 533 29.41 12.13 32.26
N VAL A 534 29.04 10.86 32.39
CA VAL A 534 28.28 10.38 33.55
C VAL A 534 29.28 10.13 34.67
N ASN A 535 29.12 10.78 35.83
CA ASN A 535 29.91 10.56 37.05
C ASN A 535 31.45 10.63 36.88
N GLY A 536 31.95 11.48 35.98
CA GLY A 536 33.40 11.70 35.78
C GLY A 536 34.11 10.66 34.89
N VAL A 537 33.38 9.70 34.32
CA VAL A 537 33.92 8.73 33.35
C VAL A 537 33.89 9.31 31.94
N GLN A 538 35.03 9.33 31.27
CA GLN A 538 35.15 9.82 29.89
C GLN A 538 34.53 8.83 28.89
N PRO A 539 33.81 9.30 27.86
CA PRO A 539 33.21 8.43 26.86
C PRO A 539 34.28 7.72 26.01
N PRO A 540 34.07 6.45 25.63
CA PRO A 540 35.02 5.72 24.79
C PRO A 540 35.15 6.37 23.41
N LEU A 541 36.38 6.52 22.92
CA LEU A 541 36.67 7.06 21.58
C LEU A 541 36.71 5.96 20.50
N TYR A 542 36.97 4.71 20.89
CA TYR A 542 37.09 3.56 19.99
C TYR A 542 36.03 2.50 20.29
N LEU A 543 35.59 1.80 19.24
CA LEU A 543 34.53 0.78 19.33
C LEU A 543 34.94 -0.40 20.23
N ARG A 544 36.22 -0.81 20.17
CA ARG A 544 36.76 -1.90 21.00
C ARG A 544 36.78 -1.56 22.48
N ASP A 545 37.10 -0.31 22.83
CA ASP A 545 37.05 0.16 24.21
C ASP A 545 35.61 0.20 24.72
N CYS A 546 34.66 0.59 23.87
CA CYS A 546 33.24 0.55 24.17
C CYS A 546 32.75 -0.88 24.46
N ILE A 547 33.19 -1.85 23.65
CA ILE A 547 32.87 -3.28 23.85
C ILE A 547 33.45 -3.82 25.15
N SER A 548 34.70 -3.48 25.46
CA SER A 548 35.32 -3.86 26.74
C SER A 548 34.55 -3.30 27.95
N GLY A 549 34.00 -2.09 27.83
CA GLY A 549 33.18 -1.46 28.86
C GLY A 549 31.82 -2.12 29.03
N LEU A 550 31.17 -2.55 27.93
CA LEU A 550 29.89 -3.27 27.96
C LEU A 550 30.00 -4.68 28.55
N LEU A 551 31.18 -5.30 28.49
CA LEU A 551 31.47 -6.61 29.08
C LEU A 551 31.94 -6.54 30.54
N SER A 552 32.21 -5.35 31.07
CA SER A 552 32.74 -5.19 32.42
C SER A 552 31.62 -5.19 33.45
N ASN A 553 31.43 -6.31 34.15
CA ASN A 553 30.43 -6.43 35.23
C ASN A 553 30.85 -5.72 36.55
N LYS A 554 31.92 -4.92 36.54
CA LYS A 554 32.52 -4.34 37.76
C LYS A 554 32.26 -2.84 37.92
N ASP A 555 31.88 -2.13 36.86
CA ASP A 555 31.77 -0.66 36.84
C ASP A 555 30.45 -0.20 36.19
N PRO A 556 29.37 0.07 36.96
CA PRO A 556 28.07 0.43 36.40
C PRO A 556 28.10 1.76 35.63
N ASP A 557 28.85 2.76 36.13
CA ASP A 557 29.00 4.07 35.48
C ASP A 557 29.68 3.96 34.10
N ARG A 558 30.61 3.01 33.96
CA ARG A 558 31.32 2.75 32.70
C ARG A 558 30.39 2.07 31.70
N LEU A 559 29.57 1.11 32.15
CA LEU A 559 28.60 0.42 31.30
C LEU A 559 27.58 1.41 30.73
N GLU A 560 27.01 2.29 31.57
CA GLU A 560 26.07 3.31 31.14
C GLU A 560 26.69 4.29 30.14
N THR A 561 27.91 4.77 30.42
CA THR A 561 28.62 5.69 29.54
C THR A 561 28.93 5.05 28.18
N CYS A 562 29.37 3.80 28.17
CA CYS A 562 29.61 3.05 26.93
C CYS A 562 28.30 2.84 26.14
N LEU A 563 27.21 2.50 26.80
CA LEU A 563 25.92 2.26 26.14
C LEU A 563 25.38 3.55 25.49
N LYS A 564 25.49 4.70 26.16
CA LYS A 564 25.10 6.01 25.62
C LYS A 564 26.01 6.46 24.47
N ALA A 565 27.32 6.18 24.53
CA ALA A 565 28.26 6.56 23.48
C ALA A 565 28.20 5.66 22.24
N LEU A 566 27.74 4.41 22.38
CA LEU A 566 27.80 3.38 21.34
C LEU A 566 27.10 3.81 20.04
N ALA A 567 25.90 4.36 20.11
CA ALA A 567 25.15 4.78 18.93
C ALA A 567 25.92 5.84 18.11
N ASN A 568 26.62 6.76 18.79
CA ASN A 568 27.41 7.79 18.12
C ASN A 568 28.70 7.23 17.52
N LEU A 569 29.35 6.26 18.18
CA LEU A 569 30.51 5.57 17.63
C LEU A 569 30.18 4.77 16.37
N VAL A 570 29.07 4.04 16.37
CA VAL A 570 28.62 3.25 15.20
C VAL A 570 28.20 4.17 14.04
N ARG A 571 27.60 5.34 14.31
CA ARG A 571 27.25 6.34 13.28
C ARG A 571 28.46 6.85 12.51
N LYS A 572 29.63 6.92 13.16
CA LYS A 572 30.89 7.38 12.55
C LYS A 572 31.54 6.35 11.62
N GLU A 573 30.96 5.15 11.49
CA GLU A 573 31.44 4.08 10.60
C GLU A 573 32.96 3.81 10.74
N PRO A 574 33.43 3.37 11.93
CA PRO A 574 34.84 3.04 12.11
C PRO A 574 35.22 1.85 11.22
N GLY A 575 36.46 1.84 10.73
CA GLY A 575 36.92 0.85 9.75
C GLY A 575 36.84 -0.61 10.23
N ASP A 576 36.83 -0.84 11.54
CA ASP A 576 36.70 -2.17 12.15
C ASP A 576 35.25 -2.56 12.50
N LEU A 577 34.25 -1.74 12.15
CA LEU A 577 32.85 -2.00 12.48
C LEU A 577 32.35 -3.35 11.95
N ASN A 578 32.70 -3.70 10.71
CA ASN A 578 32.28 -4.97 10.11
C ASN A 578 32.87 -6.18 10.85
N ASP A 579 34.10 -6.10 11.33
CA ASP A 579 34.76 -7.22 12.02
C ASP A 579 34.13 -7.50 13.39
N VAL A 580 33.60 -6.44 14.02
CA VAL A 580 33.11 -6.50 15.40
C VAL A 580 31.58 -6.45 15.49
N ALA A 581 30.87 -6.25 14.38
CA ALA A 581 29.41 -6.11 14.35
C ALA A 581 28.65 -7.30 14.97
N ASN A 582 29.07 -8.54 14.65
CA ASN A 582 28.43 -9.74 15.18
C ASN A 582 28.71 -9.92 16.68
N GLU A 583 29.93 -9.62 17.13
CA GLU A 583 30.30 -9.66 18.54
C GLU A 583 29.51 -8.62 19.34
N LEU A 584 29.41 -7.40 18.81
CA LEU A 584 28.64 -6.33 19.41
C LEU A 584 27.15 -6.66 19.53
N LEU A 585 26.55 -7.26 18.48
CA LEU A 585 25.17 -7.72 18.55
C LEU A 585 24.97 -8.82 19.58
N ARG A 586 25.90 -9.78 19.66
CA ARG A 586 25.85 -10.84 20.67
C ARG A 586 25.82 -10.24 22.08
N ILE A 587 26.72 -9.29 22.36
CA ILE A 587 26.77 -8.60 23.66
C ILE A 587 25.48 -7.85 23.92
N LEU A 588 25.04 -7.02 22.97
CA LEU A 588 23.82 -6.22 23.12
C LEU A 588 22.58 -7.09 23.36
N LEU A 589 22.44 -8.22 22.66
CA LEU A 589 21.30 -9.13 22.84
C LEU A 589 21.26 -9.70 24.26
N HIS A 590 22.40 -10.14 24.79
CA HIS A 590 22.52 -10.77 26.11
C HIS A 590 22.70 -9.76 27.25
N LEU A 591 22.80 -8.46 26.95
CA LEU A 591 22.94 -7.43 27.98
C LEU A 591 21.64 -7.24 28.77
N GLU A 592 21.68 -7.48 30.07
CA GLU A 592 20.55 -7.28 31.00
C GLU A 592 20.67 -5.96 31.76
N ASN A 593 19.55 -5.41 32.21
CA ASN A 593 19.51 -4.15 32.95
C ASN A 593 19.72 -4.37 34.46
N GLU A 594 20.84 -4.95 34.85
CA GLU A 594 21.15 -5.27 36.26
C GLU A 594 21.22 -4.04 37.17
N TYR A 595 21.51 -2.87 36.61
CA TYR A 595 21.77 -1.62 37.35
C TYR A 595 20.67 -0.56 37.22
N ASN A 596 19.49 -0.89 36.67
CA ASN A 596 18.37 0.04 36.46
C ASN A 596 18.75 1.33 35.69
N ILE A 597 19.52 1.18 34.61
CA ILE A 597 19.91 2.30 33.74
C ILE A 597 18.65 2.90 33.07
N THR A 598 18.55 4.23 33.07
CA THR A 598 17.46 4.98 32.43
C THR A 598 17.49 4.78 30.91
N ASP A 599 16.32 4.58 30.30
CA ASP A 599 16.17 4.36 28.85
C ASP A 599 16.98 3.17 28.29
N PHE A 600 17.42 2.24 29.14
CA PHE A 600 18.26 1.11 28.75
C PHE A 600 17.73 0.33 27.55
N HIS A 601 16.44 -0.06 27.57
CA HIS A 601 15.83 -0.80 26.48
C HIS A 601 15.76 0.02 25.19
N GLN A 602 15.53 1.32 25.29
CA GLN A 602 15.49 2.21 24.13
C GLN A 602 16.88 2.33 23.50
N ILE A 603 17.91 2.63 24.30
CA ILE A 603 19.29 2.78 23.82
C ILE A 603 19.84 1.45 23.27
N LYS A 604 19.54 0.33 23.94
CA LYS A 604 19.86 -1.03 23.47
C LYS A 604 19.22 -1.32 22.12
N SER A 605 17.91 -1.04 21.97
CA SER A 605 17.19 -1.27 20.72
C SER A 605 17.71 -0.38 19.58
N GLU A 606 18.00 0.90 19.87
CA GLU A 606 18.56 1.84 18.91
C GLU A 606 19.93 1.39 18.43
N SER A 607 20.79 0.94 19.35
CA SER A 607 22.13 0.44 19.04
C SER A 607 22.07 -0.82 18.17
N ILE A 608 21.20 -1.78 18.48
CA ILE A 608 20.99 -3.00 17.67
C ILE A 608 20.51 -2.63 16.27
N CYS A 609 19.49 -1.76 16.15
CA CYS A 609 18.99 -1.31 14.86
C CYS A 609 20.07 -0.61 14.05
N LEU A 610 20.86 0.27 14.67
CA LEU A 610 21.90 1.02 14.01
C LEU A 610 23.02 0.11 13.48
N VAL A 611 23.51 -0.83 14.29
CA VAL A 611 24.51 -1.82 13.87
C VAL A 611 23.98 -2.67 12.71
N THR A 612 22.69 -3.05 12.76
CA THR A 612 22.03 -3.81 11.70
C THR A 612 21.91 -3.02 10.40
N CYS A 613 21.59 -1.72 10.49
CA CYS A 613 21.52 -0.84 9.33
C CYS A 613 22.89 -0.60 8.68
N LYS A 614 23.97 -0.55 9.48
CA LYS A 614 25.33 -0.31 8.97
C LYS A 614 25.99 -1.57 8.40
N CYS A 615 25.73 -2.75 8.98
CA CYS A 615 26.34 -4.01 8.57
C CYS A 615 25.30 -5.09 8.22
N PRO A 616 24.38 -4.87 7.27
CA PRO A 616 23.18 -5.71 7.10
C PRO A 616 23.47 -7.16 6.70
N ASN A 617 24.52 -7.42 5.92
CA ASN A 617 24.78 -8.77 5.38
C ASN A 617 25.17 -9.78 6.47
N GLN A 618 25.97 -9.37 7.45
CA GLN A 618 26.45 -10.25 8.52
C GLN A 618 25.46 -10.29 9.68
N THR A 619 24.92 -9.11 10.04
CA THR A 619 24.03 -8.95 11.18
C THR A 619 22.67 -9.60 10.97
N SER A 620 22.11 -9.53 9.75
CA SER A 620 20.81 -10.18 9.45
C SER A 620 20.87 -11.69 9.59
N VAL A 621 21.95 -12.33 9.13
CA VAL A 621 22.16 -13.78 9.25
C VAL A 621 22.23 -14.17 10.73
N TYR A 622 23.02 -13.43 11.52
CA TYR A 622 23.15 -13.68 12.95
C TYR A 622 21.83 -13.47 13.70
N LEU A 623 21.11 -12.36 13.48
CA LEU A 623 19.83 -12.10 14.14
C LEU A 623 18.75 -13.12 13.76
N CYS A 624 18.70 -13.55 12.49
CA CYS A 624 17.80 -14.62 12.09
C CYS A 624 18.16 -15.95 12.78
N GLN A 625 19.44 -16.30 12.89
CA GLN A 625 19.88 -17.50 13.62
C GLN A 625 19.47 -17.42 15.10
N GLN A 626 19.78 -16.32 15.78
CA GLN A 626 19.42 -16.15 17.20
C GLN A 626 17.91 -16.11 17.43
N PHE A 627 17.11 -15.62 16.49
CA PHE A 627 15.64 -15.63 16.58
C PHE A 627 15.04 -17.05 16.47
N PHE A 628 15.69 -17.95 15.74
CA PHE A 628 15.23 -19.33 15.54
C PHE A 628 15.94 -20.37 16.42
N GLU A 629 16.99 -19.99 17.15
CA GLU A 629 17.64 -20.85 18.15
C GLU A 629 16.79 -20.91 19.43
N GLU A 630 16.40 -22.12 19.84
CA GLU A 630 15.45 -22.40 20.94
C GLU A 630 15.90 -21.99 22.36
N ASN A 631 16.96 -21.20 22.55
CA ASN A 631 17.48 -20.87 23.90
C ASN A 631 18.12 -19.47 24.01
N ILE A 632 17.34 -18.42 23.81
CA ILE A 632 17.64 -17.12 24.44
C ILE A 632 16.33 -16.54 24.96
N PHE A 633 15.85 -17.08 26.09
CA PHE A 633 15.08 -16.39 27.13
C PHE A 633 15.22 -17.16 28.45
#